data_AF-A0A7K9XBE8-F1
#
_entry.id   AF-A0A7K9XBE8-F1
#
_cell.length_a   1.000
_cell.length_b   1.000
_cell.length_c   1.000
_cell.angle_alpha   90.00
_cell.angle_beta   90.00
_cell.angle_gamma   90.00
#
_symmetry.space_group_name_H-M   'P 1'
#
loop_
_entity.id
_entity.type
_entity.pdbx_description
1 polymer ?
#
loop_
_entity_poly.entity_id
_entity_poly.type
_entity_poly.pdbx_seq_one_letter_code
_entity_poly.pdbx_strand_id
1 'polypeptide(L)'
;EWRPAVMLAAIDCADEANQQVCSDFGITGFPTLKFFRAFSKKAEDGIRITNPSATVAELRHAIITNLEQSQDAWPPACPPLEPASVEEVRTFFQRNKDQYLALIFEKSNSFVGREVALDMLQYENVAVRRVLSSEEELVKKFGVTTFPSGYLVLRNGSFFRLPVHIEARSFYTYYLRTLSGVTRGSYKLNTTVSTSNETSASQPKHADRSKVYMADLESTLHYSLRVEATRAAALSGAQLAAFKCYVATLVKYFPGRPCVQTYLRSLDSWLKNWTEPELPRSALKEAMKNNRDASHPAVLPTNVTWVGCQGSEPHFRGYPCGLWTVFHLLTTQAAQSGPDKELPLEVLSTMRCYVRHFFGCQECAQHFEAMAAESMDQVTGREEAVLWLWSHHNKVNARLAGSDTEDPKFPKLQWPPPDMCPQCHKEERGVHAWDEPAVFTFLKAHFSPANIFPDYAEPDPIPMAGEEMAARVGTESPREDREKEEEEEKETESETRAPERPGSPEPRRPSIVRMNPKLREVGEDIVDLDSFSEQHFKSQALRAAAGRRRRLSKRDTIALPQDAGMGRERQRAPGVLVQEEEEAAGEGMRRSPWLRVLGLGFSRLDISLCIALYFLSSMCLLGMYTFFRLRTRARKGRPGFPMA
;
A
#
# COMPACT_ATOMS: atom_id res chain seq x y z
N GLU A 1 4.94 -0.54 -26.22
CA GLU A 1 5.44 -0.38 -27.61
C GLU A 1 5.81 1.06 -27.95
N TRP A 2 5.04 2.05 -27.50
CA TRP A 2 5.05 3.47 -27.91
C TRP A 2 6.29 4.33 -27.56
N ARG A 3 7.49 3.74 -27.50
CA ARG A 3 8.74 4.48 -27.27
C ARG A 3 9.19 5.16 -28.58
N PRO A 4 9.79 6.36 -28.56
CA PRO A 4 10.12 7.18 -27.39
C PRO A 4 8.98 8.10 -26.92
N ALA A 5 7.85 8.18 -27.64
CA ALA A 5 6.76 9.12 -27.33
C ALA A 5 6.16 8.92 -25.93
N VAL A 6 6.12 7.68 -25.44
CA VAL A 6 5.83 7.33 -24.05
C VAL A 6 6.92 6.40 -23.52
N MET A 7 7.50 6.76 -22.38
CA MET A 7 8.33 5.89 -21.55
C MET A 7 7.56 5.53 -20.29
N LEU A 8 7.67 4.27 -19.85
CA LEU A 8 7.24 3.84 -18.52
C LEU A 8 8.50 3.57 -17.69
N ALA A 9 8.48 4.04 -16.45
CA ALA A 9 9.53 3.85 -15.46
C ALA A 9 8.90 3.62 -14.08
N ALA A 10 9.66 3.01 -13.18
CA ALA A 10 9.32 2.86 -11.78
C ALA A 10 10.50 3.33 -10.94
N ILE A 11 10.23 3.77 -9.70
CA ILE A 11 11.22 4.06 -8.68
C ILE A 11 10.75 3.40 -7.39
N ASP A 12 11.63 2.66 -6.74
CA ASP A 12 11.30 2.05 -5.45
C ASP A 12 11.54 3.06 -4.33
N CYS A 13 10.46 3.62 -3.81
CA CYS A 13 10.48 4.58 -2.72
C CYS A 13 10.60 3.93 -1.32
N ALA A 14 10.74 2.60 -1.22
CA ALA A 14 11.12 1.94 0.03
C ALA A 14 12.63 2.07 0.32
N ASP A 15 13.45 2.06 -0.72
CA ASP A 15 14.91 2.25 -0.64
C ASP A 15 15.27 3.64 -0.08
N GLU A 16 16.16 3.68 0.92
CA GLU A 16 16.65 4.92 1.55
C GLU A 16 17.38 5.83 0.57
N ALA A 17 18.07 5.28 -0.44
CA ALA A 17 18.68 6.06 -1.51
C ALA A 17 17.64 6.87 -2.32
N ASN A 18 16.41 6.37 -2.43
CA ASN A 18 15.33 6.97 -3.22
C ASN A 18 14.39 7.87 -2.39
N GLN A 19 14.45 7.84 -1.06
CA GLN A 19 13.49 8.58 -0.22
C GLN A 19 13.53 10.09 -0.40
N GLN A 20 14.70 10.68 -0.67
CA GLN A 20 14.80 12.11 -0.92
C GLN A 20 14.06 12.50 -2.21
N VAL A 21 14.31 11.80 -3.32
CA VAL A 21 13.59 12.05 -4.58
C VAL A 21 12.10 11.72 -4.47
N CYS A 22 11.70 10.67 -3.74
CA CYS A 22 10.28 10.38 -3.49
C CYS A 22 9.59 11.42 -2.58
N SER A 23 10.33 12.03 -1.63
CA SER A 23 9.90 13.22 -0.88
C SER A 23 9.63 14.39 -1.82
N ASP A 24 10.60 14.70 -2.67
CA ASP A 24 10.61 15.95 -3.46
C ASP A 24 9.60 15.87 -4.61
N PHE A 25 9.29 14.65 -5.05
CA PHE A 25 8.17 14.35 -5.94
C PHE A 25 6.82 14.17 -5.23
N GLY A 26 6.74 14.41 -3.91
CA GLY A 26 5.49 14.47 -3.14
C GLY A 26 4.79 13.13 -2.96
N ILE A 27 5.52 12.02 -2.87
CA ILE A 27 4.96 10.67 -2.86
C ILE A 27 4.53 10.23 -1.44
N THR A 28 3.33 10.64 -1.05
CA THR A 28 2.75 10.39 0.27
C THR A 28 2.20 8.98 0.49
N GLY A 29 2.07 8.15 -0.55
CA GLY A 29 1.59 6.77 -0.44
C GLY A 29 1.79 5.96 -1.71
N PHE A 30 1.77 4.63 -1.58
CA PHE A 30 2.09 3.69 -2.65
C PHE A 30 0.92 2.77 -3.03
N PRO A 31 0.76 2.40 -4.31
CA PRO A 31 1.46 2.98 -5.48
C PRO A 31 0.95 4.39 -5.79
N THR A 32 1.81 5.26 -6.34
CA THR A 32 1.41 6.55 -6.91
C THR A 32 1.97 6.69 -8.31
N LEU A 33 1.09 6.81 -9.30
CA LEU A 33 1.46 7.05 -10.69
C LEU A 33 1.47 8.56 -10.96
N LYS A 34 2.57 9.07 -11.53
CA LYS A 34 2.68 10.42 -12.07
C LYS A 34 2.96 10.37 -13.58
N PHE A 35 2.24 11.18 -14.35
CA PHE A 35 2.50 11.43 -15.76
C PHE A 35 3.29 12.73 -15.92
N PHE A 36 4.39 12.69 -16.69
CA PHE A 36 5.17 13.86 -17.04
C PHE A 36 5.01 14.14 -18.54
N ARG A 37 4.86 15.41 -18.90
CA ARG A 37 4.76 15.84 -20.30
C ARG A 37 6.15 15.85 -20.94
N ALA A 38 6.22 15.95 -22.27
CA ALA A 38 7.51 16.22 -22.89
C ALA A 38 8.07 17.54 -22.36
N PHE A 39 9.38 17.59 -22.12
CA PHE A 39 10.09 18.78 -21.63
C PHE A 39 9.68 19.31 -20.23
N SER A 40 8.95 18.53 -19.42
CA SER A 40 8.84 18.75 -17.97
C SER A 40 10.24 18.88 -17.33
N LYS A 41 10.40 19.79 -16.38
CA LYS A 41 11.69 20.15 -15.74
C LYS A 41 11.67 20.02 -14.22
N LYS A 42 10.50 19.94 -13.59
CA LYS A 42 10.37 19.92 -12.12
C LYS A 42 9.47 18.79 -11.62
N ALA A 43 9.54 18.56 -10.31
CA ALA A 43 8.79 17.51 -9.62
C ALA A 43 7.27 17.80 -9.54
N GLU A 44 6.89 19.08 -9.57
CA GLU A 44 5.50 19.55 -9.56
C GLU A 44 4.82 19.39 -10.93
N ASP A 45 5.59 19.32 -12.02
CA ASP A 45 5.07 19.09 -13.39
C ASP A 45 4.42 17.70 -13.55
N GLY A 46 4.64 16.79 -12.59
CA GLY A 46 4.15 15.42 -12.60
C GLY A 46 2.68 15.31 -12.18
N ILE A 47 1.80 15.15 -13.16
CA ILE A 47 0.35 15.02 -12.97
C ILE A 47 0.04 13.66 -12.30
N ARG A 48 -0.53 13.67 -11.10
CA ARG A 48 -0.91 12.44 -10.39
C ARG A 48 -2.13 11.79 -11.07
N ILE A 49 -1.98 10.54 -11.49
CA ILE A 49 -3.10 9.70 -11.95
C ILE A 49 -3.82 9.21 -10.69
N THR A 50 -4.94 9.84 -10.35
CA THR A 50 -5.68 9.60 -9.09
C THR A 50 -6.49 8.30 -9.09
N ASN A 51 -6.98 7.88 -10.25
CA ASN A 51 -7.62 6.58 -10.46
C ASN A 51 -6.73 5.70 -11.35
N PRO A 52 -5.70 5.03 -10.79
CA PRO A 52 -5.01 3.94 -11.47
C PRO A 52 -5.97 2.73 -11.50
N SER A 53 -6.81 2.69 -12.53
CA SER A 53 -7.77 1.63 -12.83
C SER A 53 -7.12 0.23 -12.82
N ALA A 54 -7.86 -0.77 -12.36
CA ALA A 54 -7.40 -2.17 -12.29
C ALA A 54 -7.10 -2.84 -13.65
N THR A 55 -7.35 -2.17 -14.80
CA THR A 55 -7.09 -2.76 -16.13
C THR A 55 -6.03 -2.01 -16.94
N VAL A 56 -5.25 -2.79 -17.69
CA VAL A 56 -4.25 -2.29 -18.66
C VAL A 56 -4.90 -1.51 -19.81
N ALA A 57 -6.21 -1.63 -20.03
CA ALA A 57 -6.95 -0.87 -21.05
C ALA A 57 -7.23 0.56 -20.58
N GLU A 58 -7.78 0.72 -19.38
CA GLU A 58 -8.08 2.03 -18.80
C GLU A 58 -6.81 2.84 -18.50
N LEU A 59 -5.75 2.21 -17.95
CA LEU A 59 -4.44 2.86 -17.77
C LEU A 59 -3.88 3.39 -19.11
N ARG A 60 -4.08 2.64 -20.20
CA ARG A 60 -3.66 3.03 -21.54
C ARG A 60 -4.49 4.17 -22.12
N HIS A 61 -5.80 4.20 -21.86
CA HIS A 61 -6.65 5.34 -22.19
C HIS A 61 -6.25 6.59 -21.39
N ALA A 62 -5.87 6.43 -20.11
CA ALA A 62 -5.37 7.53 -19.28
C ALA A 62 -4.05 8.11 -19.81
N ILE A 63 -3.11 7.26 -20.27
CA ILE A 63 -1.89 7.70 -20.95
C ILE A 63 -2.21 8.50 -22.22
N ILE A 64 -3.09 8.00 -23.10
CA ILE A 64 -3.51 8.73 -24.32
C ILE A 64 -4.13 10.09 -23.95
N THR A 65 -5.02 10.11 -22.95
CA THR A 65 -5.71 11.33 -22.52
C THR A 65 -4.74 12.39 -21.99
N ASN A 66 -3.69 11.98 -21.27
CA ASN A 66 -2.66 12.91 -20.79
C ASN A 66 -1.72 13.41 -21.91
N LEU A 67 -1.43 12.58 -22.93
CA LEU A 67 -0.74 13.03 -24.14
C LEU A 67 -1.54 14.11 -24.86
N GLU A 68 -2.83 13.86 -25.15
CA GLU A 68 -3.72 14.81 -25.84
C GLU A 68 -3.85 16.16 -25.09
N GLN A 69 -3.79 16.13 -23.75
CA GLN A 69 -3.80 17.34 -22.92
C GLN A 69 -2.47 18.12 -22.90
N SER A 70 -1.40 17.60 -23.51
CA SER A 70 -0.06 18.19 -23.42
C SER A 70 0.12 19.47 -24.28
N GLN A 71 -0.70 19.65 -25.32
CA GLN A 71 -0.69 20.82 -26.21
C GLN A 71 0.74 21.14 -26.71
N ASP A 72 1.29 22.33 -26.43
CA ASP A 72 2.63 22.76 -26.87
C ASP A 72 3.76 21.84 -26.36
N ALA A 73 3.54 21.10 -25.27
CA ALA A 73 4.47 20.12 -24.72
C ALA A 73 4.37 18.74 -25.42
N TRP A 74 4.24 18.73 -26.75
CA TRP A 74 4.07 17.51 -27.54
C TRP A 74 5.40 16.75 -27.70
N PRO A 75 5.45 15.42 -27.51
CA PRO A 75 6.67 14.64 -27.76
C PRO A 75 7.00 14.65 -29.27
N PRO A 76 8.21 15.05 -29.72
CA PRO A 76 8.50 15.22 -31.15
C PRO A 76 8.34 13.97 -32.04
N ALA A 77 8.36 12.78 -31.45
CA ALA A 77 8.11 11.53 -32.16
C ALA A 77 6.62 11.16 -32.24
N CYS A 78 5.77 11.71 -31.37
CA CYS A 78 4.37 11.28 -31.21
C CYS A 78 3.54 11.68 -32.45
N PRO A 79 2.91 10.73 -33.16
CA PRO A 79 2.04 11.07 -34.29
C PRO A 79 0.80 11.85 -33.79
N PRO A 80 0.21 12.74 -34.61
CA PRO A 80 -0.97 13.50 -34.21
C PRO A 80 -2.16 12.58 -33.87
N LEU A 81 -2.81 12.82 -32.73
CA LEU A 81 -3.84 11.92 -32.14
C LEU A 81 -5.26 12.50 -32.19
N GLU A 82 -5.40 13.79 -32.47
CA GLU A 82 -6.67 14.47 -32.73
C GLU A 82 -7.31 14.00 -34.06
N PRO A 83 -8.62 14.23 -34.30
CA PRO A 83 -9.27 13.85 -35.54
C PRO A 83 -8.71 14.55 -36.77
N ALA A 84 -8.42 13.78 -37.83
CA ALA A 84 -7.99 14.34 -39.11
C ALA A 84 -9.15 15.01 -39.85
N SER A 85 -8.87 16.20 -40.41
CA SER A 85 -9.82 16.95 -41.23
C SER A 85 -9.81 16.49 -42.69
N VAL A 86 -10.87 16.82 -43.44
CA VAL A 86 -10.94 16.50 -44.88
C VAL A 86 -9.78 17.11 -45.67
N GLU A 87 -9.36 18.33 -45.32
CA GLU A 87 -8.28 19.04 -46.02
C GLU A 87 -6.89 18.47 -45.73
N GLU A 88 -6.69 17.95 -44.51
CA GLU A 88 -5.49 17.18 -44.18
C GLU A 88 -5.42 15.90 -45.01
N VAL A 89 -6.51 15.13 -45.08
CA VAL A 89 -6.59 13.89 -45.86
C VAL A 89 -6.47 14.16 -47.37
N ARG A 90 -6.97 15.31 -47.87
CA ARG A 90 -6.79 15.78 -49.26
C ARG A 90 -5.31 16.06 -49.59
N THR A 91 -4.60 16.75 -48.70
CA THR A 91 -3.24 17.23 -48.95
C THR A 91 -2.12 16.32 -48.41
N PHE A 92 -2.47 15.23 -47.72
CA PHE A 92 -1.53 14.35 -47.01
C PHE A 92 -0.28 13.97 -47.82
N PHE A 93 -0.44 13.37 -49.01
CA PHE A 93 0.69 12.89 -49.84
C PHE A 93 1.49 14.00 -50.52
N GLN A 94 1.01 15.26 -50.49
CA GLN A 94 1.76 16.43 -50.94
C GLN A 94 2.73 16.91 -49.84
N ARG A 95 2.41 16.65 -48.57
CA ARG A 95 3.15 17.12 -47.38
C ARG A 95 4.04 16.03 -46.76
N ASN A 96 3.64 14.76 -46.88
CA ASN A 96 4.29 13.62 -46.24
C ASN A 96 4.98 12.70 -47.26
N LYS A 97 5.99 11.94 -46.81
CA LYS A 97 6.81 11.07 -47.68
C LYS A 97 6.27 9.63 -47.79
N ASP A 98 5.28 9.28 -46.99
CA ASP A 98 4.75 7.92 -46.87
C ASP A 98 4.13 7.35 -48.14
N GLN A 99 4.14 6.02 -48.25
CA GLN A 99 3.45 5.25 -49.29
C GLN A 99 1.96 5.08 -48.94
N TYR A 100 1.67 4.95 -47.64
CA TYR A 100 0.41 4.53 -47.09
C TYR A 100 -0.14 5.54 -46.07
N LEU A 101 -1.45 5.79 -46.12
CA LEU A 101 -2.20 6.46 -45.07
C LEU A 101 -3.35 5.55 -44.60
N ALA A 102 -3.30 5.10 -43.35
CA ALA A 102 -4.38 4.35 -42.73
C ALA A 102 -5.35 5.30 -42.03
N LEU A 103 -6.62 5.27 -42.43
CA LEU A 103 -7.71 6.01 -41.82
C LEU A 103 -8.55 5.06 -40.96
N ILE A 104 -8.55 5.27 -39.65
CA ILE A 104 -9.40 4.54 -38.70
C ILE A 104 -10.63 5.39 -38.40
N PHE A 105 -11.77 5.02 -38.98
CA PHE A 105 -13.05 5.67 -38.74
C PHE A 105 -13.65 5.16 -37.43
N GLU A 106 -13.97 6.03 -36.49
CA GLU A 106 -14.46 5.64 -35.16
C GLU A 106 -15.40 6.67 -34.52
N LYS A 107 -16.00 6.30 -33.39
CA LYS A 107 -16.82 7.21 -32.56
C LYS A 107 -15.93 8.02 -31.62
N SER A 108 -16.39 9.17 -31.15
CA SER A 108 -15.64 10.08 -30.26
C SER A 108 -15.13 9.41 -28.98
N ASN A 109 -15.88 8.45 -28.42
CA ASN A 109 -15.51 7.69 -27.24
C ASN A 109 -14.58 6.48 -27.49
N SER A 110 -14.23 6.19 -28.75
CA SER A 110 -13.28 5.13 -29.11
C SER A 110 -11.84 5.60 -28.97
N PHE A 111 -10.94 4.70 -28.56
CA PHE A 111 -9.49 4.94 -28.51
C PHE A 111 -8.73 4.21 -29.63
N VAL A 112 -9.38 3.31 -30.38
CA VAL A 112 -8.72 2.37 -31.30
C VAL A 112 -7.84 3.08 -32.34
N GLY A 113 -8.32 4.17 -32.95
CA GLY A 113 -7.53 4.94 -33.92
C GLY A 113 -6.25 5.54 -33.33
N ARG A 114 -6.31 5.99 -32.07
CA ARG A 114 -5.17 6.57 -31.32
C ARG A 114 -4.19 5.50 -30.85
N GLU A 115 -4.71 4.35 -30.40
CA GLU A 115 -3.88 3.20 -30.05
C GLU A 115 -3.10 2.65 -31.26
N VAL A 116 -3.75 2.50 -32.42
CA VAL A 116 -3.08 2.02 -33.65
C VAL A 116 -2.06 3.04 -34.15
N ALA A 117 -2.33 4.35 -34.05
CA ALA A 117 -1.34 5.37 -34.38
C ALA A 117 -0.08 5.27 -33.50
N LEU A 118 -0.25 5.10 -32.19
CA LEU A 118 0.88 4.91 -31.26
C LEU A 118 1.58 3.54 -31.41
N ASP A 119 0.87 2.50 -31.86
CA ASP A 119 1.47 1.20 -32.20
C ASP A 119 2.31 1.24 -33.48
N MET A 120 1.95 2.11 -34.42
CA MET A 120 2.64 2.32 -35.70
C MET A 120 3.70 3.42 -35.64
N LEU A 121 3.80 4.18 -34.53
CA LEU A 121 4.85 5.17 -34.22
C LEU A 121 6.27 4.81 -34.69
N GLN A 122 6.66 3.54 -34.53
CA GLN A 122 8.01 3.06 -34.84
C GLN A 122 8.16 2.52 -36.27
N TYR A 123 7.17 2.74 -37.15
CA TYR A 123 7.13 2.17 -38.48
C TYR A 123 7.13 3.26 -39.55
N GLU A 124 7.98 3.08 -40.55
CA GLU A 124 8.19 4.02 -41.65
C GLU A 124 7.31 3.66 -42.86
N ASN A 125 7.11 4.62 -43.76
CA ASN A 125 6.28 4.53 -44.97
C ASN A 125 4.76 4.38 -44.76
N VAL A 126 4.27 4.37 -43.52
CA VAL A 126 2.83 4.37 -43.18
C VAL A 126 2.50 5.36 -42.08
N ALA A 127 1.59 6.28 -42.37
CA ALA A 127 0.94 7.11 -41.35
C ALA A 127 -0.42 6.52 -40.95
N VAL A 128 -0.85 6.80 -39.72
CA VAL A 128 -2.19 6.43 -39.21
C VAL A 128 -2.88 7.67 -38.69
N ARG A 129 -4.13 7.87 -39.06
CA ARG A 129 -4.98 8.97 -38.57
C ARG A 129 -6.37 8.47 -38.21
N ARG A 130 -6.98 9.07 -37.19
CA ARG A 130 -8.36 8.79 -36.81
C ARG A 130 -9.32 9.75 -37.53
N VAL A 131 -10.49 9.27 -37.90
CA VAL A 131 -11.57 10.08 -38.46
C VAL A 131 -12.83 9.82 -37.62
N LEU A 132 -13.54 10.88 -37.22
CA LEU A 132 -14.77 10.70 -36.44
C LEU A 132 -15.98 10.40 -37.33
N SER A 133 -16.95 9.65 -36.79
CA SER A 133 -18.24 9.40 -37.43
C SER A 133 -19.08 10.65 -37.71
N SER A 134 -18.65 11.82 -37.24
CA SER A 134 -19.23 13.14 -37.53
C SER A 134 -18.58 13.86 -38.72
N GLU A 135 -17.50 13.34 -39.28
CA GLU A 135 -16.82 13.93 -40.44
C GLU A 135 -17.50 13.45 -41.74
N GLU A 136 -18.70 13.97 -41.98
CA GLU A 136 -19.65 13.46 -42.98
C GLU A 136 -19.06 13.40 -44.40
N GLU A 137 -18.17 14.32 -44.79
CA GLU A 137 -17.57 14.31 -46.13
C GLU A 137 -16.65 13.08 -46.31
N LEU A 138 -15.81 12.76 -45.32
CA LEU A 138 -14.96 11.56 -45.37
C LEU A 138 -15.78 10.28 -45.21
N VAL A 139 -16.73 10.24 -44.27
CA VAL A 139 -17.64 9.10 -44.06
C VAL A 139 -18.38 8.75 -45.36
N LYS A 140 -18.90 9.76 -46.07
CA LYS A 140 -19.57 9.58 -47.37
C LYS A 140 -18.61 9.20 -48.49
N LYS A 141 -17.43 9.85 -48.59
CA LYS A 141 -16.42 9.57 -49.63
C LYS A 141 -15.89 8.14 -49.58
N PHE A 142 -15.69 7.59 -48.37
CA PHE A 142 -15.16 6.24 -48.16
C PHE A 142 -16.26 5.18 -48.01
N GLY A 143 -17.55 5.56 -48.08
CA GLY A 143 -18.69 4.64 -47.97
C GLY A 143 -18.80 3.96 -46.60
N VAL A 144 -18.47 4.69 -45.53
CA VAL A 144 -18.29 4.11 -44.19
C VAL A 144 -19.63 3.87 -43.50
N THR A 145 -19.94 2.61 -43.22
CA THR A 145 -21.21 2.17 -42.59
C THR A 145 -21.02 1.57 -41.19
N THR A 146 -19.79 1.30 -40.78
CA THR A 146 -19.45 0.59 -39.53
C THR A 146 -18.35 1.32 -38.77
N PHE A 147 -18.44 1.31 -37.43
CA PHE A 147 -17.53 2.04 -36.54
C PHE A 147 -17.19 1.17 -35.31
N PRO A 148 -15.91 0.88 -35.03
CA PRO A 148 -14.75 1.26 -35.83
C PRO A 148 -14.69 0.52 -37.19
N SER A 149 -14.06 1.14 -38.19
CA SER A 149 -13.60 0.45 -39.41
C SER A 149 -12.35 1.12 -39.98
N GLY A 150 -11.46 0.33 -40.58
CA GLY A 150 -10.17 0.80 -41.11
C GLY A 150 -10.10 0.81 -42.64
N TYR A 151 -9.49 1.85 -43.21
CA TYR A 151 -9.26 2.00 -44.64
C TYR A 151 -7.79 2.37 -44.92
N LEU A 152 -7.23 1.86 -46.02
CA LEU A 152 -5.90 2.25 -46.51
C LEU A 152 -6.05 3.13 -47.76
N VAL A 153 -5.37 4.26 -47.76
CA VAL A 153 -5.19 5.13 -48.93
C VAL A 153 -3.75 4.96 -49.43
N LEU A 154 -3.60 4.81 -50.74
CA LEU A 154 -2.31 4.73 -51.41
C LEU A 154 -1.91 6.09 -51.99
N ARG A 155 -0.60 6.34 -52.13
CA ARG A 155 -0.03 7.56 -52.74
C ARG A 155 -0.56 7.87 -54.16
N ASN A 156 -1.08 6.88 -54.89
CA ASN A 156 -1.72 7.06 -56.20
C ASN A 156 -3.20 7.54 -56.13
N GLY A 157 -3.75 7.80 -54.94
CA GLY A 157 -5.12 8.26 -54.72
C GLY A 157 -6.17 7.15 -54.62
N SER A 158 -5.83 5.90 -54.94
CA SER A 158 -6.72 4.75 -54.73
C SER A 158 -6.80 4.37 -53.25
N PHE A 159 -7.91 3.76 -52.84
CA PHE A 159 -8.14 3.33 -51.46
C PHE A 159 -8.95 2.03 -51.39
N PHE A 160 -8.82 1.30 -50.28
CA PHE A 160 -9.61 0.10 -49.99
C PHE A 160 -9.83 -0.06 -48.48
N ARG A 161 -10.88 -0.78 -48.08
CA ARG A 161 -11.12 -1.13 -46.67
C ARG A 161 -10.16 -2.24 -46.24
N LEU A 162 -9.58 -2.11 -45.05
CA LEU A 162 -8.64 -3.10 -44.50
C LEU A 162 -9.33 -4.47 -44.35
N PRO A 163 -8.78 -5.56 -44.93
CA PRO A 163 -9.41 -6.88 -44.91
C PRO A 163 -9.10 -7.62 -43.59
N VAL A 164 -9.51 -7.04 -42.46
CA VAL A 164 -9.35 -7.63 -41.12
C VAL A 164 -10.55 -8.50 -40.73
N HIS A 165 -10.31 -9.57 -39.98
CA HIS A 165 -11.38 -10.45 -39.48
C HIS A 165 -12.20 -9.83 -38.33
N ILE A 166 -11.60 -8.90 -37.57
CA ILE A 166 -12.22 -8.20 -36.44
C ILE A 166 -11.73 -6.75 -36.48
N GLU A 167 -12.65 -5.79 -36.37
CA GLU A 167 -12.38 -4.35 -36.38
C GLU A 167 -11.79 -3.89 -35.03
N ALA A 168 -10.59 -4.37 -34.69
CA ALA A 168 -9.92 -4.16 -33.41
C ALA A 168 -8.43 -3.79 -33.58
N ARG A 169 -7.91 -3.01 -32.62
CA ARG A 169 -6.52 -2.51 -32.59
C ARG A 169 -5.48 -3.54 -33.06
N SER A 170 -5.46 -4.71 -32.45
CA SER A 170 -4.45 -5.75 -32.75
C SER A 170 -4.47 -6.22 -34.20
N PHE A 171 -5.64 -6.30 -34.84
CA PHE A 171 -5.77 -6.69 -36.24
C PHE A 171 -5.34 -5.57 -37.19
N TYR A 172 -5.71 -4.31 -36.91
CA TYR A 172 -5.21 -3.16 -37.68
C TYR A 172 -3.69 -3.03 -37.57
N THR A 173 -3.16 -3.01 -36.35
CA THR A 173 -1.72 -2.94 -36.06
C THR A 173 -0.97 -4.08 -36.73
N TYR A 174 -1.47 -5.33 -36.67
CA TYR A 174 -0.85 -6.46 -37.36
C TYR A 174 -0.85 -6.27 -38.89
N TYR A 175 -2.01 -5.95 -39.49
CA TYR A 175 -2.12 -5.82 -40.95
C TYR A 175 -1.20 -4.71 -41.49
N LEU A 176 -1.18 -3.53 -40.85
CA LEU A 176 -0.34 -2.41 -41.26
C LEU A 176 1.16 -2.75 -41.15
N ARG A 177 1.57 -3.54 -40.14
CA ARG A 177 2.95 -4.06 -40.00
C ARG A 177 3.34 -5.09 -41.06
N THR A 178 2.39 -5.63 -41.83
CA THR A 178 2.64 -6.59 -42.94
C THR A 178 2.62 -5.97 -44.34
N LEU A 179 2.42 -4.65 -44.47
CA LEU A 179 2.42 -3.97 -45.76
C LEU A 179 3.83 -3.92 -46.38
N SER A 180 3.91 -4.14 -47.70
CA SER A 180 5.17 -4.14 -48.46
C SER A 180 5.92 -2.81 -48.30
N GLY A 181 7.15 -2.85 -47.77
CA GLY A 181 7.97 -1.66 -47.56
C GLY A 181 7.65 -0.86 -46.30
N VAL A 182 6.66 -1.27 -45.49
CA VAL A 182 6.55 -0.81 -44.10
C VAL A 182 7.64 -1.52 -43.28
N THR A 183 8.57 -0.73 -42.75
CA THR A 183 9.72 -1.22 -41.96
C THR A 183 9.69 -0.59 -40.58
N ARG A 184 10.23 -1.30 -39.58
CA ARG A 184 10.38 -0.73 -38.24
C ARG A 184 11.65 0.12 -38.21
N GLY A 185 11.48 1.43 -38.05
CA GLY A 185 12.58 2.39 -38.02
C GLY A 185 13.57 2.10 -36.89
N SER A 186 14.86 2.27 -37.16
CA SER A 186 15.93 1.92 -36.23
C SER A 186 16.13 2.99 -35.15
N TYR A 187 15.10 3.25 -34.34
CA TYR A 187 15.21 4.12 -33.16
C TYR A 187 16.07 3.44 -32.08
N LYS A 188 17.40 3.56 -32.24
CA LYS A 188 18.36 3.24 -31.20
C LYS A 188 18.17 4.25 -30.07
N LEU A 189 17.54 3.85 -28.97
CA LEU A 189 17.91 4.45 -27.69
C LEU A 189 19.41 4.20 -27.53
N ASN A 190 20.20 5.26 -27.38
CA ASN A 190 21.47 5.17 -26.69
C ASN A 190 21.16 4.96 -25.21
N THR A 191 20.66 3.77 -24.86
CA THR A 191 20.61 3.32 -23.49
C THR A 191 22.07 3.16 -23.07
N THR A 192 22.61 4.18 -22.40
CA THR A 192 23.64 3.97 -21.40
C THR A 192 23.03 3.01 -20.37
N VAL A 193 23.21 1.71 -20.61
CA VAL A 193 23.02 0.70 -19.58
C VAL A 193 24.12 1.01 -18.59
N SER A 194 23.76 1.80 -17.57
CA SER A 194 24.55 1.89 -16.36
C SER A 194 24.68 0.47 -15.85
N THR A 195 25.84 -0.14 -16.06
CA THR A 195 26.20 -1.40 -15.43
C THR A 195 26.29 -1.11 -13.95
N SER A 196 25.16 -1.21 -13.26
CA SER A 196 25.11 -1.41 -11.82
C SER A 196 25.95 -2.64 -11.55
N ASN A 197 27.17 -2.43 -11.07
CA ASN A 197 28.03 -3.53 -10.67
C ASN A 197 27.28 -4.32 -9.60
N GLU A 198 26.98 -5.59 -9.85
CA GLU A 198 26.44 -6.51 -8.86
C GLU A 198 27.55 -6.92 -7.87
N THR A 199 28.13 -5.92 -7.21
CA THR A 199 29.13 -6.12 -6.16
C THR A 199 28.47 -6.74 -4.94
N SER A 200 28.76 -8.03 -4.73
CA SER A 200 28.34 -8.82 -3.58
C SER A 200 26.83 -9.08 -3.49
N ALA A 201 26.35 -10.01 -4.33
CA ALA A 201 25.20 -10.83 -3.96
C ALA A 201 25.57 -11.68 -2.73
N SER A 202 25.37 -11.12 -1.53
CA SER A 202 25.61 -11.82 -0.26
C SER A 202 24.85 -13.15 -0.23
N GLN A 203 25.48 -14.21 0.26
CA GLN A 203 24.83 -15.52 0.30
C GLN A 203 23.51 -15.45 1.10
N PRO A 204 22.45 -16.15 0.66
CA PRO A 204 21.15 -16.08 1.31
C PRO A 204 21.27 -16.57 2.76
N LYS A 205 21.06 -15.65 3.71
CA LYS A 205 21.08 -15.96 5.14
C LYS A 205 20.01 -17.02 5.43
N HIS A 206 20.43 -18.19 5.89
CA HIS A 206 19.49 -19.23 6.34
C HIS A 206 18.88 -18.82 7.68
N ALA A 207 17.76 -18.11 7.61
CA ALA A 207 16.97 -17.73 8.78
C ALA A 207 16.10 -18.90 9.26
N ASP A 208 16.11 -19.13 10.56
CA ASP A 208 15.23 -20.09 11.24
C ASP A 208 13.84 -19.48 11.41
N ARG A 209 12.80 -20.18 10.95
CA ARG A 209 11.41 -19.69 10.98
C ARG A 209 10.79 -19.72 12.38
N SER A 210 11.42 -20.39 13.35
CA SER A 210 10.97 -20.44 14.75
C SER A 210 11.50 -19.28 15.61
N LYS A 211 12.47 -18.52 15.10
CA LYS A 211 13.20 -17.46 15.83
C LYS A 211 12.74 -16.06 15.45
N VAL A 212 12.92 -15.12 16.37
CA VAL A 212 12.90 -13.68 16.10
C VAL A 212 14.34 -13.17 16.10
N TYR A 213 14.73 -12.31 15.15
CA TYR A 213 16.08 -11.75 15.09
C TYR A 213 16.07 -10.27 15.46
N MET A 214 17.01 -9.85 16.32
CA MET A 214 17.17 -8.45 16.71
C MET A 214 17.48 -7.56 15.48
N ALA A 215 18.17 -8.10 14.48
CA ALA A 215 18.42 -7.43 13.20
C ALA A 215 17.12 -6.99 12.49
N ASP A 216 16.10 -7.85 12.39
CA ASP A 216 14.81 -7.48 11.79
C ASP A 216 14.07 -6.45 12.66
N LEU A 217 14.12 -6.61 13.99
CA LEU A 217 13.45 -5.70 14.93
C LEU A 217 14.04 -4.28 14.88
N GLU A 218 15.36 -4.14 15.00
CA GLU A 218 16.04 -2.86 14.95
C GLU A 218 15.99 -2.23 13.56
N SER A 219 16.00 -3.03 12.48
CA SER A 219 15.73 -2.56 11.11
C SER A 219 14.31 -2.03 10.94
N THR A 220 13.33 -2.64 11.61
CA THR A 220 11.94 -2.16 11.63
C THR A 220 11.84 -0.82 12.37
N LEU A 221 12.55 -0.65 13.48
CA LEU A 221 12.61 0.64 14.20
C LEU A 221 13.36 1.72 13.41
N HIS A 222 14.48 1.37 12.76
CA HIS A 222 15.15 2.26 11.81
C HIS A 222 14.13 2.71 10.74
N TYR A 223 13.42 1.78 10.10
CA TYR A 223 12.54 2.11 8.98
C TYR A 223 11.28 2.87 9.42
N SER A 224 10.62 2.44 10.48
CA SER A 224 9.38 3.10 10.95
C SER A 224 9.61 4.56 11.39
N LEU A 225 10.80 4.86 11.93
CA LEU A 225 11.19 6.18 12.42
C LEU A 225 11.88 7.04 11.35
N ARG A 226 12.92 6.53 10.67
CA ARG A 226 13.72 7.33 9.71
C ARG A 226 13.08 7.39 8.32
N VAL A 227 12.39 6.33 7.90
CA VAL A 227 11.73 6.26 6.60
C VAL A 227 10.31 6.79 6.70
N GLU A 228 9.36 5.99 7.18
CA GLU A 228 7.93 6.27 7.08
C GLU A 228 7.54 7.57 7.78
N ALA A 229 8.05 7.82 9.00
CA ALA A 229 7.75 9.04 9.74
C ALA A 229 8.43 10.31 9.20
N THR A 230 9.45 10.23 8.33
CA THR A 230 10.05 11.43 7.70
C THR A 230 9.49 11.74 6.31
N ARG A 231 8.53 10.96 5.81
CA ARG A 231 7.92 11.18 4.49
C ARG A 231 7.20 12.53 4.37
N ALA A 232 6.43 12.91 5.39
CA ALA A 232 5.79 14.22 5.45
C ALA A 232 6.83 15.35 5.58
N ALA A 233 6.49 16.56 5.11
CA ALA A 233 7.37 17.73 5.24
C ALA A 233 7.39 18.28 6.69
N ALA A 234 6.28 18.12 7.40
CA ALA A 234 6.15 18.30 8.85
C ALA A 234 5.07 17.34 9.37
N LEU A 235 5.12 16.99 10.66
CA LEU A 235 4.06 16.25 11.35
C LEU A 235 3.23 17.24 12.18
N SER A 236 1.91 17.23 12.05
CA SER A 236 1.03 18.08 12.86
C SER A 236 -0.26 17.38 13.27
N GLY A 237 -0.96 17.95 14.27
CA GLY A 237 -2.24 17.45 14.77
C GLY A 237 -2.23 15.95 15.13
N ALA A 238 -3.20 15.20 14.58
CA ALA A 238 -3.35 13.76 14.83
C ALA A 238 -2.14 12.92 14.39
N GLN A 239 -1.42 13.33 13.33
CA GLN A 239 -0.23 12.60 12.87
C GLN A 239 0.94 12.76 13.86
N LEU A 240 1.15 13.98 14.39
CA LEU A 240 2.14 14.23 15.44
C LEU A 240 1.77 13.47 16.73
N ALA A 241 0.50 13.48 17.12
CA ALA A 241 0.03 12.72 18.29
C ALA A 241 0.27 11.21 18.12
N ALA A 242 -0.07 10.63 16.96
CA ALA A 242 0.19 9.23 16.63
C ALA A 242 1.69 8.88 16.72
N PHE A 243 2.57 9.76 16.26
CA PHE A 243 4.03 9.56 16.36
C PHE A 243 4.53 9.58 17.81
N LYS A 244 4.07 10.56 18.62
CA LYS A 244 4.43 10.62 20.05
C LYS A 244 3.97 9.36 20.80
N CYS A 245 2.76 8.88 20.54
CA CYS A 245 2.26 7.62 21.12
C CYS A 245 3.10 6.41 20.66
N TYR A 246 3.43 6.31 19.37
CA TYR A 246 4.24 5.21 18.83
C TYR A 246 5.61 5.10 19.51
N VAL A 247 6.34 6.21 19.65
CA VAL A 247 7.66 6.21 20.32
C VAL A 247 7.52 5.90 21.82
N ALA A 248 6.48 6.42 22.49
CA ALA A 248 6.22 6.08 23.90
C ALA A 248 5.90 4.59 24.11
N THR A 249 5.13 3.96 23.22
CA THR A 249 4.84 2.51 23.25
C THR A 249 6.10 1.68 22.98
N LEU A 250 6.98 2.12 22.08
CA LEU A 250 8.30 1.49 21.90
C LEU A 250 9.13 1.55 23.20
N VAL A 251 9.25 2.72 23.83
CA VAL A 251 9.95 2.87 25.14
C VAL A 251 9.34 1.97 26.23
N LYS A 252 8.02 1.79 26.23
CA LYS A 252 7.32 1.02 27.28
C LYS A 252 7.47 -0.50 27.14
N TYR A 253 7.52 -1.04 25.90
CA TYR A 253 7.38 -2.48 25.68
C TYR A 253 8.44 -3.14 24.76
N PHE A 254 9.16 -2.38 23.94
CA PHE A 254 10.16 -2.96 23.02
C PHE A 254 11.37 -3.51 23.81
N PRO A 255 11.76 -4.79 23.68
CA PRO A 255 12.89 -5.38 24.41
C PRO A 255 14.24 -5.12 23.72
N GLY A 256 14.50 -3.86 23.35
CA GLY A 256 15.74 -3.46 22.69
C GLY A 256 16.98 -3.52 23.59
N ARG A 257 18.15 -3.58 22.97
CA ARG A 257 19.47 -3.50 23.64
C ARG A 257 19.65 -2.18 24.42
N PRO A 258 20.55 -2.09 25.43
CA PRO A 258 20.73 -0.89 26.24
C PRO A 258 20.96 0.40 25.44
N CYS A 259 21.68 0.30 24.31
CA CYS A 259 21.95 1.43 23.42
C CYS A 259 20.69 1.89 22.66
N VAL A 260 19.86 0.96 22.18
CA VAL A 260 18.56 1.22 21.54
C VAL A 260 17.55 1.77 22.54
N GLN A 261 17.54 1.25 23.77
CA GLN A 261 16.71 1.80 24.86
C GLN A 261 17.09 3.24 25.19
N THR A 262 18.38 3.58 25.14
CA THR A 262 18.84 4.95 25.36
C THR A 262 18.40 5.86 24.22
N TYR A 263 18.53 5.41 22.96
CA TYR A 263 17.99 6.11 21.79
C TYR A 263 16.48 6.39 21.90
N LEU A 264 15.68 5.36 22.19
CA LEU A 264 14.22 5.48 22.28
C LEU A 264 13.79 6.44 23.40
N ARG A 265 14.42 6.36 24.58
CA ARG A 265 14.14 7.27 25.72
C ARG A 265 14.55 8.71 25.43
N SER A 266 15.67 8.93 24.75
CA SER A 266 16.09 10.27 24.32
C SER A 266 15.10 10.88 23.33
N LEU A 267 14.64 10.10 22.34
CA LEU A 267 13.65 10.55 21.35
C LEU A 267 12.27 10.83 21.98
N ASP A 268 11.79 9.95 22.88
CA ASP A 268 10.56 10.14 23.65
C ASP A 268 10.60 11.41 24.53
N SER A 269 11.70 11.63 25.26
CA SER A 269 11.91 12.83 26.07
C SER A 269 11.90 14.10 25.23
N TRP A 270 12.59 14.08 24.07
CA TRP A 270 12.59 15.19 23.13
C TRP A 270 11.20 15.47 22.54
N LEU A 271 10.47 14.42 22.14
CA LEU A 271 9.11 14.52 21.63
C LEU A 271 8.11 15.02 22.68
N LYS A 272 8.28 14.64 23.96
CA LYS A 272 7.47 15.17 25.07
C LYS A 272 7.69 16.66 25.29
N ASN A 273 8.93 17.13 25.14
CA ASN A 273 9.28 18.56 25.24
C ASN A 273 8.87 19.39 24.01
N TRP A 274 8.53 18.77 22.88
CA TRP A 274 8.11 19.50 21.66
C TRP A 274 6.69 20.09 21.81
N THR A 275 6.61 21.40 22.06
CA THR A 275 5.37 22.16 22.27
C THR A 275 4.73 22.72 20.99
N GLU A 276 5.50 22.87 19.91
CA GLU A 276 5.01 23.51 18.68
C GLU A 276 3.94 22.65 17.96
N PRO A 277 2.93 23.30 17.33
CA PRO A 277 1.79 22.59 16.71
C PRO A 277 2.19 21.75 15.50
N GLU A 278 3.33 22.06 14.88
CA GLU A 278 3.94 21.30 13.79
C GLU A 278 5.39 20.93 14.16
N LEU A 279 5.82 19.76 13.69
CA LEU A 279 7.18 19.23 13.84
C LEU A 279 7.83 19.10 12.45
N PRO A 280 8.70 20.03 12.03
CA PRO A 280 9.36 19.98 10.74
C PRO A 280 10.24 18.73 10.57
N ARG A 281 10.26 18.16 9.35
CA ARG A 281 11.06 16.98 9.01
C ARG A 281 12.56 17.15 9.34
N SER A 282 13.10 18.35 9.19
CA SER A 282 14.50 18.66 9.52
C SER A 282 14.78 18.51 11.02
N ALA A 283 13.93 19.07 11.88
CA ALA A 283 14.05 18.94 13.34
C ALA A 283 13.88 17.48 13.79
N LEU A 284 12.94 16.75 13.18
CA LEU A 284 12.74 15.32 13.45
C LEU A 284 13.95 14.48 13.00
N LYS A 285 14.52 14.73 11.82
CA LYS A 285 15.75 14.03 11.36
C LYS A 285 16.95 14.34 12.26
N GLU A 286 17.07 15.56 12.78
CA GLU A 286 18.13 15.93 13.74
C GLU A 286 17.98 15.16 15.06
N ALA A 287 16.77 15.09 15.62
CA ALA A 287 16.47 14.36 16.86
C ALA A 287 16.63 12.83 16.75
N MET A 288 16.71 12.29 15.54
CA MET A 288 16.86 10.86 15.24
C MET A 288 18.28 10.46 14.80
N LYS A 289 19.27 11.35 14.96
CA LYS A 289 20.69 11.00 14.79
C LYS A 289 21.16 10.06 15.90
N ASN A 290 22.07 9.15 15.56
CA ASN A 290 22.76 8.32 16.54
C ASN A 290 23.73 9.18 17.37
N ASN A 291 23.68 9.08 18.70
CA ASN A 291 24.78 9.52 19.56
C ASN A 291 25.71 8.32 19.81
N ARG A 292 26.99 8.46 19.51
CA ARG A 292 28.03 7.43 19.71
C ARG A 292 29.03 7.78 20.84
N ASP A 293 28.63 8.65 21.77
CA ASP A 293 29.34 8.86 23.05
C ASP A 293 29.57 7.51 23.76
N ALA A 294 30.83 7.22 24.10
CA ALA A 294 31.26 5.98 24.74
C ALA A 294 30.63 5.75 26.13
N SER A 295 30.19 6.82 26.79
CA SER A 295 29.61 6.80 28.14
C SER A 295 28.17 6.28 28.13
N HIS A 296 27.38 6.71 27.13
CA HIS A 296 25.94 6.44 27.02
C HIS A 296 25.52 6.37 25.54
N PRO A 297 25.94 5.34 24.78
CA PRO A 297 25.64 5.23 23.36
C PRO A 297 24.13 5.13 23.12
N ALA A 298 23.60 5.96 22.23
CA ALA A 298 22.19 6.03 21.88
C ALA A 298 22.06 5.84 20.36
N VAL A 299 21.93 4.58 19.92
CA VAL A 299 22.00 4.20 18.50
C VAL A 299 20.83 3.33 18.04
N LEU A 300 20.48 3.47 16.77
CA LEU A 300 19.82 2.46 15.94
C LEU A 300 20.71 2.14 14.72
N PRO A 301 20.56 0.97 14.08
CA PRO A 301 21.31 0.62 12.87
C PRO A 301 21.28 1.71 11.79
N THR A 302 22.37 1.85 11.04
CA THR A 302 22.47 2.84 9.96
C THR A 302 21.88 2.37 8.65
N ASN A 303 21.68 1.07 8.44
CA ASN A 303 21.02 0.48 7.28
C ASN A 303 20.03 -0.62 7.72
N VAL A 304 19.02 -0.93 6.90
CA VAL A 304 18.16 -2.10 7.14
C VAL A 304 18.89 -3.41 6.85
N THR A 305 18.76 -4.38 7.75
CA THR A 305 19.40 -5.69 7.71
C THR A 305 18.36 -6.78 8.01
N TRP A 306 17.64 -7.22 6.99
CA TRP A 306 16.67 -8.31 7.13
C TRP A 306 17.36 -9.68 7.29
N VAL A 307 16.72 -10.56 8.06
CA VAL A 307 17.14 -11.95 8.33
C VAL A 307 15.90 -12.85 8.28
N GLY A 308 15.15 -12.94 9.37
CA GLY A 308 13.86 -13.64 9.45
C GLY A 308 12.80 -13.03 8.54
N CYS A 309 12.88 -11.73 8.24
CA CYS A 309 12.00 -11.03 7.30
C CYS A 309 12.58 -10.84 5.88
N GLN A 310 13.73 -11.43 5.55
CA GLN A 310 14.31 -11.36 4.20
C GLN A 310 13.38 -12.00 3.15
N GLY A 311 13.04 -11.27 2.09
CA GLY A 311 12.31 -11.77 0.92
C GLY A 311 13.18 -12.63 0.02
N SER A 312 12.56 -13.49 -0.79
CA SER A 312 13.26 -14.23 -1.86
C SER A 312 13.77 -13.34 -3.00
N GLU A 313 13.14 -12.18 -3.17
CA GLU A 313 13.55 -11.04 -3.99
C GLU A 313 13.40 -9.72 -3.18
N PRO A 314 14.08 -8.61 -3.54
CA PRO A 314 14.10 -7.39 -2.73
C PRO A 314 12.73 -6.76 -2.44
N HIS A 315 11.75 -6.96 -3.33
CA HIS A 315 10.40 -6.40 -3.22
C HIS A 315 9.46 -7.24 -2.34
N PHE A 316 9.89 -8.42 -1.88
CA PHE A 316 9.09 -9.30 -1.03
C PHE A 316 9.42 -9.14 0.48
N ARG A 317 8.43 -9.41 1.32
CA ARG A 317 8.51 -9.49 2.80
C ARG A 317 9.00 -8.20 3.46
N GLY A 318 10.30 -8.05 3.74
CA GLY A 318 10.95 -6.83 4.21
C GLY A 318 10.24 -6.12 5.37
N TYR A 319 10.13 -4.79 5.26
CA TYR A 319 9.54 -3.94 6.31
C TYR A 319 8.10 -4.34 6.73
N PRO A 320 7.14 -4.63 5.83
CA PRO A 320 5.84 -5.17 6.22
C PRO A 320 5.91 -6.41 7.13
N CYS A 321 6.85 -7.33 6.90
CA CYS A 321 7.07 -8.49 7.78
C CYS A 321 7.58 -8.02 9.15
N GLY A 322 8.61 -7.17 9.18
CA GLY A 322 9.20 -6.66 10.41
C GLY A 322 8.20 -5.87 11.27
N LEU A 323 7.31 -5.09 10.64
CA LEU A 323 6.27 -4.31 11.32
C LEU A 323 5.25 -5.20 12.02
N TRP A 324 4.82 -6.31 11.40
CA TRP A 324 4.00 -7.32 12.07
C TRP A 324 4.75 -7.94 13.25
N THR A 325 6.00 -8.37 13.06
CA THR A 325 6.84 -8.96 14.13
C THR A 325 6.99 -8.01 15.33
N VAL A 326 7.22 -6.72 15.09
CA VAL A 326 7.29 -5.71 16.16
C VAL A 326 5.95 -5.55 16.88
N PHE A 327 4.81 -5.46 16.19
CA PHE A 327 3.52 -5.28 16.87
C PHE A 327 3.05 -6.53 17.64
N HIS A 328 3.32 -7.75 17.15
CA HIS A 328 3.12 -8.98 17.92
C HIS A 328 4.01 -9.01 19.17
N LEU A 329 5.27 -8.59 19.07
CA LEU A 329 6.18 -8.48 20.20
C LEU A 329 5.71 -7.42 21.22
N LEU A 330 5.19 -6.28 20.77
CA LEU A 330 4.67 -5.24 21.67
C LEU A 330 3.40 -5.71 22.40
N THR A 331 2.49 -6.47 21.76
CA THR A 331 1.30 -7.00 22.45
C THR A 331 1.66 -8.11 23.44
N THR A 332 2.56 -9.05 23.11
CA THR A 332 2.99 -10.09 24.07
C THR A 332 3.77 -9.51 25.26
N GLN A 333 4.58 -8.47 25.04
CA GLN A 333 5.29 -7.75 26.11
C GLN A 333 4.32 -6.97 27.02
N ALA A 334 3.31 -6.31 26.45
CA ALA A 334 2.25 -5.66 27.22
C ALA A 334 1.43 -6.67 28.05
N ALA A 335 1.12 -7.84 27.49
CA ALA A 335 0.40 -8.91 28.19
C ALA A 335 1.23 -9.57 29.32
N GLN A 336 2.56 -9.45 29.30
CA GLN A 336 3.45 -9.93 30.35
C GLN A 336 3.80 -8.85 31.39
N SER A 337 3.54 -7.57 31.08
CA SER A 337 3.74 -6.44 31.99
C SER A 337 2.56 -6.32 32.97
N GLY A 338 2.79 -6.51 34.27
CA GLY A 338 1.79 -6.25 35.30
C GLY A 338 1.69 -4.76 35.69
N PRO A 339 0.95 -4.42 36.75
CA PRO A 339 -0.37 -4.95 37.09
C PRO A 339 -1.49 -4.39 36.18
N ASP A 340 -1.15 -3.46 35.27
CA ASP A 340 -2.04 -2.62 34.45
C ASP A 340 -2.93 -3.39 33.45
N LYS A 341 -3.85 -4.24 33.92
CA LYS A 341 -4.85 -4.89 33.06
C LYS A 341 -5.83 -3.90 32.41
N GLU A 342 -5.88 -2.67 32.90
CA GLU A 342 -6.90 -1.65 32.59
C GLU A 342 -6.79 -1.02 31.19
N LEU A 343 -5.71 -1.26 30.45
CA LEU A 343 -5.55 -0.79 29.06
C LEU A 343 -5.30 -1.95 28.08
N PRO A 344 -6.35 -2.66 27.64
CA PRO A 344 -6.27 -3.71 26.61
C PRO A 344 -5.79 -3.15 25.26
N LEU A 345 -6.32 -1.98 24.88
CA LEU A 345 -6.15 -1.40 23.55
C LEU A 345 -4.88 -0.55 23.39
N GLU A 346 -3.98 -0.46 24.39
CA GLU A 346 -2.83 0.47 24.38
C GLU A 346 -1.94 0.27 23.13
N VAL A 347 -1.56 -0.98 22.86
CA VAL A 347 -0.72 -1.34 21.70
C VAL A 347 -1.53 -1.37 20.40
N LEU A 348 -2.76 -1.89 20.43
CA LEU A 348 -3.62 -2.00 19.24
C LEU A 348 -4.05 -0.63 18.69
N SER A 349 -4.40 0.31 19.56
CA SER A 349 -4.72 1.70 19.19
C SER A 349 -3.51 2.40 18.61
N THR A 350 -2.33 2.17 19.21
CA THR A 350 -1.06 2.71 18.70
C THR A 350 -0.73 2.13 17.33
N MET A 351 -0.93 0.83 17.12
CA MET A 351 -0.78 0.20 15.80
C MET A 351 -1.75 0.79 14.78
N ARG A 352 -3.03 0.93 15.12
CA ARG A 352 -4.07 1.52 14.25
C ARG A 352 -3.71 2.95 13.86
N CYS A 353 -3.34 3.79 14.81
CA CYS A 353 -2.89 5.16 14.56
C CYS A 353 -1.61 5.20 13.73
N TYR A 354 -0.64 4.32 13.99
CA TYR A 354 0.60 4.24 13.20
C TYR A 354 0.30 3.84 11.74
N VAL A 355 -0.43 2.74 11.52
CA VAL A 355 -0.78 2.22 10.20
C VAL A 355 -1.60 3.25 9.40
N ARG A 356 -2.52 3.95 10.04
CA ARG A 356 -3.35 5.00 9.44
C ARG A 356 -2.56 6.25 9.00
N HIS A 357 -1.47 6.60 9.69
CA HIS A 357 -0.77 7.88 9.49
C HIS A 357 0.63 7.77 8.87
N PHE A 358 1.23 6.57 8.84
CA PHE A 358 2.61 6.37 8.42
C PHE A 358 2.84 5.18 7.47
N PHE A 359 2.02 4.12 7.50
CA PHE A 359 2.31 2.92 6.70
C PHE A 359 2.07 3.16 5.20
N GLY A 360 3.11 2.94 4.39
CA GLY A 360 3.18 3.38 3.01
C GLY A 360 2.26 2.67 2.03
N CYS A 361 1.90 1.42 2.30
CA CYS A 361 0.91 0.67 1.52
C CYS A 361 -0.50 1.12 1.93
N GLN A 362 -1.08 2.04 1.16
CA GLN A 362 -2.37 2.65 1.49
C GLN A 362 -3.54 1.65 1.41
N GLU A 363 -3.50 0.72 0.47
CA GLU A 363 -4.46 -0.39 0.39
C GLU A 363 -4.36 -1.32 1.61
N CYS A 364 -3.14 -1.62 2.07
CA CYS A 364 -2.92 -2.42 3.27
C CYS A 364 -3.45 -1.71 4.52
N ALA A 365 -3.22 -0.40 4.63
CA ALA A 365 -3.71 0.42 5.74
C ALA A 365 -5.25 0.51 5.77
N GLN A 366 -5.90 0.63 4.60
CA GLN A 366 -7.36 0.59 4.48
C GLN A 366 -7.94 -0.77 4.91
N HIS A 367 -7.32 -1.88 4.49
CA HIS A 367 -7.71 -3.22 4.94
C HIS A 367 -7.51 -3.41 6.46
N PHE A 368 -6.46 -2.84 7.05
CA PHE A 368 -6.24 -2.91 8.51
C PHE A 368 -7.26 -2.05 9.27
N GLU A 369 -7.53 -0.83 8.83
CA GLU A 369 -8.54 0.06 9.43
C GLU A 369 -9.95 -0.56 9.35
N ALA A 370 -10.27 -1.29 8.26
CA ALA A 370 -11.54 -2.00 8.12
C ALA A 370 -11.69 -3.11 9.17
N MET A 371 -10.68 -3.98 9.33
CA MET A 371 -10.66 -5.01 10.39
C MET A 371 -10.68 -4.38 11.80
N ALA A 372 -9.97 -3.27 11.99
CA ALA A 372 -9.96 -2.55 13.27
C ALA A 372 -11.31 -1.88 13.59
N ALA A 373 -12.11 -1.54 12.59
CA ALA A 373 -13.48 -1.04 12.74
C ALA A 373 -14.54 -2.16 12.83
N GLU A 374 -14.17 -3.42 12.57
CA GLU A 374 -15.03 -4.61 12.65
C GLU A 374 -15.14 -5.13 14.09
N SER A 375 -14.03 -5.12 14.85
CA SER A 375 -13.98 -5.80 16.16
C SER A 375 -12.90 -5.34 17.16
N MET A 376 -12.04 -4.35 16.86
CA MET A 376 -10.96 -3.96 17.80
C MET A 376 -11.51 -3.31 19.09
N ASP A 377 -12.69 -2.71 19.03
CA ASP A 377 -13.41 -2.11 20.16
C ASP A 377 -14.02 -3.15 21.12
N GLN A 378 -14.15 -4.41 20.70
CA GLN A 378 -14.66 -5.50 21.51
C GLN A 378 -13.59 -6.08 22.46
N VAL A 379 -12.30 -5.80 22.21
CA VAL A 379 -11.18 -6.40 22.94
C VAL A 379 -11.08 -5.88 24.39
N THR A 380 -11.42 -6.75 25.34
CA THR A 380 -11.54 -6.49 26.78
C THR A 380 -10.27 -6.76 27.59
N GLY A 381 -9.32 -7.56 27.07
CA GLY A 381 -8.10 -7.95 27.80
C GLY A 381 -6.81 -7.86 26.97
N ARG A 382 -5.65 -7.78 27.64
CA ARG A 382 -4.33 -7.80 26.93
C ARG A 382 -3.99 -9.16 26.31
N GLU A 383 -4.50 -10.26 26.87
CA GLU A 383 -4.41 -11.61 26.29
C GLU A 383 -5.27 -11.71 25.02
N GLU A 384 -6.50 -11.21 25.09
CA GLU A 384 -7.39 -11.04 23.95
C GLU A 384 -6.80 -10.10 22.88
N ALA A 385 -6.06 -9.06 23.26
CA ALA A 385 -5.36 -8.18 22.31
C ALA A 385 -4.24 -8.88 21.53
N VAL A 386 -3.57 -9.86 22.14
CA VAL A 386 -2.60 -10.74 21.47
C VAL A 386 -3.32 -11.66 20.48
N LEU A 387 -4.41 -12.32 20.91
CA LEU A 387 -5.20 -13.22 20.07
C LEU A 387 -5.94 -12.48 18.93
N TRP A 388 -6.41 -11.25 19.16
CA TRP A 388 -7.03 -10.39 18.15
C TRP A 388 -6.03 -10.07 17.04
N LEU A 389 -4.80 -9.66 17.40
CA LEU A 389 -3.78 -9.33 16.40
C LEU A 389 -3.33 -10.57 15.61
N TRP A 390 -3.20 -11.71 16.29
CA TRP A 390 -2.86 -13.00 15.67
C TRP A 390 -3.95 -13.47 14.70
N SER A 391 -5.21 -13.52 15.11
CA SER A 391 -6.34 -13.95 14.28
C SER A 391 -6.55 -13.03 13.08
N HIS A 392 -6.42 -11.71 13.24
CA HIS A 392 -6.52 -10.77 12.12
C HIS A 392 -5.31 -10.81 11.18
N HIS A 393 -4.09 -11.11 11.67
CA HIS A 393 -2.96 -11.43 10.80
C HIS A 393 -3.24 -12.70 9.97
N ASN A 394 -3.89 -13.71 10.56
CA ASN A 394 -4.34 -14.92 9.85
C ASN A 394 -5.48 -14.67 8.85
N LYS A 395 -6.42 -13.73 9.12
CA LYS A 395 -7.36 -13.21 8.11
C LYS A 395 -6.61 -12.57 6.92
N VAL A 396 -5.53 -11.83 7.18
CA VAL A 396 -4.66 -11.26 6.11
C VAL A 396 -3.91 -12.34 5.34
N ASN A 397 -3.37 -13.36 6.02
CA ASN A 397 -2.73 -14.50 5.35
C ASN A 397 -3.70 -15.21 4.39
N ALA A 398 -4.93 -15.51 4.85
CA ALA A 398 -5.95 -16.12 4.00
C ALA A 398 -6.31 -15.28 2.76
N ARG A 399 -6.35 -13.93 2.89
CA ARG A 399 -6.63 -13.02 1.76
C ARG A 399 -5.47 -12.91 0.76
N LEU A 400 -4.22 -13.08 1.20
CA LEU A 400 -3.02 -12.90 0.38
C LEU A 400 -2.42 -14.22 -0.16
N ALA A 401 -2.99 -15.38 0.19
CA ALA A 401 -2.56 -16.67 -0.34
C ALA A 401 -2.79 -16.74 -1.86
N GLY A 402 -1.74 -17.05 -2.62
CA GLY A 402 -1.79 -17.11 -4.09
C GLY A 402 -1.94 -15.75 -4.80
N SER A 403 -1.68 -14.62 -4.14
CA SER A 403 -1.67 -13.30 -4.80
C SER A 403 -0.35 -13.03 -5.53
N ASP A 404 -0.36 -12.12 -6.51
CA ASP A 404 0.85 -11.62 -7.19
C ASP A 404 1.87 -10.91 -6.25
N THR A 405 1.51 -10.74 -4.97
CA THR A 405 2.32 -10.16 -3.90
C THR A 405 2.78 -11.17 -2.85
N GLU A 406 2.48 -12.46 -3.05
CA GLU A 406 2.99 -13.57 -2.25
C GLU A 406 4.42 -13.91 -2.65
N ASP A 407 5.30 -14.06 -1.66
CA ASP A 407 6.68 -14.52 -1.88
C ASP A 407 6.66 -16.04 -2.15
N PRO A 408 7.11 -16.52 -3.33
CA PRO A 408 7.03 -17.95 -3.68
C PRO A 408 7.83 -18.89 -2.75
N LYS A 409 8.76 -18.37 -1.94
CA LYS A 409 9.49 -19.16 -0.93
C LYS A 409 8.88 -19.08 0.47
N PHE A 410 7.93 -18.16 0.69
CA PHE A 410 7.26 -17.92 1.97
C PHE A 410 5.74 -17.76 1.78
N PRO A 411 5.02 -18.80 1.31
CA PRO A 411 3.58 -18.76 1.07
C PRO A 411 2.79 -18.44 2.35
N LYS A 412 1.62 -17.83 2.17
CA LYS A 412 0.70 -17.46 3.25
C LYS A 412 -0.04 -18.68 3.74
N LEU A 413 0.33 -19.12 4.93
CA LEU A 413 -0.34 -20.19 5.66
C LEU A 413 -1.10 -19.60 6.84
N GLN A 414 -2.07 -20.37 7.33
CA GLN A 414 -2.57 -20.19 8.70
C GLN A 414 -1.40 -20.48 9.66
N TRP A 415 -1.10 -19.54 10.56
CA TRP A 415 0.12 -19.55 11.38
C TRP A 415 -0.21 -19.51 12.89
N PRO A 416 0.50 -20.23 13.76
CA PRO A 416 1.59 -21.16 13.45
C PRO A 416 1.12 -22.37 12.65
N PRO A 417 1.98 -22.96 11.81
CA PRO A 417 1.71 -24.24 11.17
C PRO A 417 1.96 -25.43 12.15
N PRO A 418 1.41 -26.62 11.88
CA PRO A 418 1.48 -27.76 12.81
C PRO A 418 2.89 -28.28 13.12
N ASP A 419 3.88 -28.04 12.25
CA ASP A 419 5.29 -28.35 12.48
C ASP A 419 5.97 -27.39 13.48
N MET A 420 5.37 -26.21 13.69
CA MET A 420 5.86 -25.17 14.61
C MET A 420 5.12 -25.16 15.95
N CYS A 421 3.84 -25.53 15.98
CA CYS A 421 3.05 -25.65 17.20
C CYS A 421 1.99 -26.76 17.09
N PRO A 422 2.34 -28.05 17.22
CA PRO A 422 1.37 -29.15 17.13
C PRO A 422 0.15 -28.95 18.07
N GLN A 423 0.42 -28.50 19.30
CA GLN A 423 -0.60 -28.26 20.33
C GLN A 423 -1.54 -27.07 20.06
N CYS A 424 -1.22 -26.19 19.11
CA CYS A 424 -2.10 -25.08 18.71
C CYS A 424 -3.32 -25.56 17.90
N HIS A 425 -3.26 -26.78 17.35
CA HIS A 425 -4.30 -27.33 16.47
C HIS A 425 -5.08 -28.44 17.17
N LYS A 426 -6.40 -28.36 17.09
CA LYS A 426 -7.35 -29.40 17.48
C LYS A 426 -8.29 -29.70 16.31
N GLU A 427 -9.05 -30.78 16.43
CA GLU A 427 -10.10 -31.15 15.49
C GLU A 427 -11.44 -31.18 16.23
N GLU A 428 -12.43 -30.46 15.72
CA GLU A 428 -13.80 -30.47 16.24
C GLU A 428 -14.75 -30.94 15.15
N ARG A 429 -15.41 -32.09 15.38
CA ARG A 429 -16.40 -32.68 14.46
C ARG A 429 -15.88 -32.95 13.03
N GLY A 430 -14.56 -33.18 12.88
CA GLY A 430 -13.91 -33.39 11.58
C GLY A 430 -13.40 -32.11 10.88
N VAL A 431 -13.46 -30.97 11.56
CA VAL A 431 -12.98 -29.66 11.07
C VAL A 431 -11.80 -29.19 11.94
N HIS A 432 -10.80 -28.55 11.32
CA HIS A 432 -9.69 -27.95 12.06
C HIS A 432 -10.18 -26.77 12.91
N ALA A 433 -9.75 -26.72 14.18
CA ALA A 433 -9.98 -25.60 15.08
C ALA A 433 -8.71 -25.25 15.85
N TRP A 434 -8.64 -24.02 16.36
CA TRP A 434 -7.51 -23.53 17.15
C TRP A 434 -7.72 -23.76 18.64
N ASP A 435 -6.71 -24.29 19.33
CA ASP A 435 -6.64 -24.26 20.80
C ASP A 435 -6.05 -22.91 21.22
N GLU A 436 -6.92 -21.93 21.48
CA GLU A 436 -6.50 -20.55 21.78
C GLU A 436 -5.59 -20.42 23.02
N PRO A 437 -5.80 -21.17 24.13
CA PRO A 437 -4.84 -21.22 25.24
C PRO A 437 -3.44 -21.72 24.82
N ALA A 438 -3.37 -22.75 23.98
CA ALA A 438 -2.09 -23.24 23.44
C ALA A 438 -1.45 -22.25 22.45
N VAL A 439 -2.26 -21.58 21.60
CA VAL A 439 -1.83 -20.49 20.73
C VAL A 439 -1.28 -19.33 21.54
N PHE A 440 -1.96 -18.85 22.58
CA PHE A 440 -1.46 -17.76 23.43
C PHE A 440 -0.16 -18.15 24.15
N THR A 441 -0.06 -19.39 24.62
CA THR A 441 1.16 -19.94 25.22
C THR A 441 2.31 -19.95 24.22
N PHE A 442 2.07 -20.38 22.99
CA PHE A 442 3.04 -20.35 21.90
C PHE A 442 3.44 -18.92 21.50
N LEU A 443 2.49 -17.99 21.34
CA LEU A 443 2.74 -16.59 21.02
C LEU A 443 3.64 -15.93 22.07
N LYS A 444 3.35 -16.16 23.37
CA LYS A 444 4.18 -15.68 24.47
C LYS A 444 5.61 -16.22 24.43
N ALA A 445 5.80 -17.48 24.04
CA ALA A 445 7.13 -18.07 23.91
C ALA A 445 7.90 -17.54 22.68
N HIS A 446 7.25 -17.56 21.51
CA HIS A 446 7.85 -17.14 20.23
C HIS A 446 8.18 -15.65 20.21
N PHE A 447 7.32 -14.80 20.77
CA PHE A 447 7.56 -13.37 20.98
C PHE A 447 7.95 -13.07 22.44
N SER A 448 8.83 -13.88 23.03
CA SER A 448 9.52 -13.56 24.29
C SER A 448 10.91 -12.97 24.02
N PRO A 449 11.49 -12.19 24.95
CA PRO A 449 12.89 -11.77 24.87
C PRO A 449 13.88 -12.94 24.79
N ALA A 450 13.51 -14.12 25.31
CA ALA A 450 14.34 -15.32 25.27
C ALA A 450 14.40 -16.00 23.87
N ASN A 451 13.49 -15.63 22.95
CA ASN A 451 13.49 -16.10 21.56
C ASN A 451 13.99 -15.03 20.56
N ILE A 452 14.57 -13.92 21.07
CA ILE A 452 15.19 -12.87 20.24
C ILE A 452 16.69 -13.14 20.14
N PHE A 453 17.14 -13.50 18.94
CA PHE A 453 18.53 -13.82 18.64
C PHE A 453 19.29 -12.54 18.24
N PRO A 454 20.49 -12.29 18.80
CA PRO A 454 21.31 -11.12 18.46
C PRO A 454 22.03 -11.25 17.11
N ASP A 455 21.95 -12.43 16.48
CA ASP A 455 22.61 -12.74 15.21
C ASP A 455 22.33 -11.66 14.14
N TYR A 456 23.39 -11.26 13.43
CA TYR A 456 23.39 -10.25 12.36
C TYR A 456 23.01 -8.80 12.76
N ALA A 457 22.83 -8.48 14.05
CA ALA A 457 22.69 -7.09 14.49
C ALA A 457 24.02 -6.31 14.41
N GLU A 458 24.00 -4.98 14.26
CA GLU A 458 25.21 -4.15 14.41
C GLU A 458 25.77 -4.32 15.84
N PRO A 459 27.07 -4.60 16.04
CA PRO A 459 27.64 -4.75 17.37
C PRO A 459 27.48 -3.48 18.21
N ASP A 460 27.35 -3.63 19.53
CA ASP A 460 27.25 -2.47 20.43
C ASP A 460 28.51 -1.59 20.33
N PRO A 461 28.38 -0.24 20.38
CA PRO A 461 29.54 0.65 20.37
C PRO A 461 30.45 0.37 21.58
N ILE A 462 31.65 -0.13 21.30
CA ILE A 462 32.65 -0.43 22.33
C ILE A 462 33.07 0.86 23.03
N PRO A 463 32.97 0.97 24.36
CA PRO A 463 33.56 2.08 25.10
C PRO A 463 35.09 1.97 25.00
N MET A 464 35.75 2.96 24.39
CA MET A 464 37.22 2.98 24.35
C MET A 464 37.76 3.34 25.74
N ALA A 465 38.06 2.32 26.55
CA ALA A 465 38.92 2.48 27.72
C ALA A 465 40.31 2.94 27.24
N GLY A 466 40.81 4.04 27.82
CA GLY A 466 41.76 4.92 27.12
C GLY A 466 43.16 4.36 26.88
N GLU A 467 43.62 4.51 25.63
CA GLU A 467 45.05 4.41 25.23
C GLU A 467 45.67 5.81 24.98
N GLU A 468 45.33 6.82 25.79
CA GLU A 468 45.97 8.15 25.77
C GLU A 468 46.90 8.38 26.97
N MET A 469 47.82 7.45 27.25
CA MET A 469 48.94 7.71 28.19
C MET A 469 50.25 6.97 27.85
N ALA A 470 50.55 6.77 26.56
CA ALA A 470 51.77 6.09 26.09
C ALA A 470 52.56 6.88 25.02
N ALA A 471 52.33 8.20 24.87
CA ALA A 471 52.89 8.97 23.76
C ALA A 471 53.27 10.43 24.09
N ARG A 472 53.89 10.71 25.26
CA ARG A 472 54.44 12.05 25.58
C ARG A 472 55.45 12.13 26.76
N VAL A 473 56.55 11.41 26.68
CA VAL A 473 57.84 11.83 27.30
C VAL A 473 58.92 11.76 26.21
N GLY A 474 59.81 12.76 26.19
CA GLY A 474 60.78 12.96 25.12
C GLY A 474 62.05 12.09 25.24
N THR A 475 62.82 12.11 24.15
CA THR A 475 64.16 11.51 24.04
C THR A 475 65.15 12.02 25.08
N GLU A 476 65.88 11.11 25.72
CA GLU A 476 67.34 11.19 25.85
C GLU A 476 67.94 9.79 26.10
N SER A 477 69.23 9.63 25.83
CA SER A 477 70.01 8.40 26.08
C SER A 477 71.37 8.81 26.66
N PRO A 478 71.93 8.08 27.64
CA PRO A 478 72.97 7.12 27.24
C PRO A 478 73.10 5.83 28.09
N ARG A 479 73.66 4.81 27.43
CA ARG A 479 74.66 3.79 27.87
C ARG A 479 74.76 3.29 29.32
N GLU A 480 75.04 1.97 29.38
CA GLU A 480 75.71 1.23 30.48
C GLU A 480 74.89 1.13 31.79
N ASP A 481 74.94 0.06 32.60
CA ASP A 481 75.93 -1.05 32.66
C ASP A 481 75.28 -2.43 33.03
N ARG A 482 76.11 -3.38 33.51
CA ARG A 482 75.92 -4.85 33.66
C ARG A 482 75.25 -5.41 34.94
N GLU A 483 74.97 -6.73 34.86
CA GLU A 483 74.88 -7.78 35.93
C GLU A 483 73.58 -7.88 36.78
N LYS A 484 72.86 -9.02 36.69
CA LYS A 484 72.67 -10.12 37.70
C LYS A 484 71.52 -9.86 38.71
N GLU A 485 70.85 -10.78 39.42
CA GLU A 485 70.91 -12.26 39.71
C GLU A 485 69.53 -12.91 39.30
N GLU A 486 69.24 -14.21 39.13
CA GLU A 486 69.29 -15.43 40.01
C GLU A 486 68.51 -15.25 41.34
N GLU A 487 67.62 -16.13 41.87
CA GLU A 487 66.86 -17.37 41.51
C GLU A 487 65.39 -17.20 42.06
N GLU A 488 64.35 -18.07 42.07
CA GLU A 488 64.03 -19.51 41.83
C GLU A 488 63.08 -19.68 40.58
N GLU A 489 62.38 -20.76 40.17
CA GLU A 489 61.73 -21.98 40.76
C GLU A 489 60.44 -21.71 41.62
N LYS A 490 59.40 -22.59 41.73
CA LYS A 490 59.08 -23.92 41.15
C LYS A 490 57.55 -24.18 41.04
N GLU A 491 57.15 -25.14 40.18
CA GLU A 491 56.04 -26.15 40.23
C GLU A 491 54.70 -25.90 41.01
N THR A 492 53.53 -26.47 40.64
CA THR A 492 53.25 -27.84 40.14
C THR A 492 52.09 -27.95 39.13
N GLU A 493 52.13 -28.97 38.26
CA GLU A 493 50.98 -29.49 37.51
C GLU A 493 50.34 -30.74 38.18
N SER A 494 49.05 -31.00 37.93
CA SER A 494 48.44 -32.34 37.73
C SER A 494 46.97 -32.18 37.31
N GLU A 495 46.49 -32.56 36.12
CA GLU A 495 46.43 -33.82 35.35
C GLU A 495 45.22 -34.76 35.62
N THR A 496 44.35 -34.84 34.59
CA THR A 496 43.59 -36.02 34.11
C THR A 496 42.29 -36.55 34.74
N ARG A 497 41.42 -36.95 33.79
CA ARG A 497 40.50 -38.11 33.71
C ARG A 497 39.04 -38.01 34.20
N ALA A 498 38.14 -38.38 33.28
CA ALA A 498 36.81 -38.94 33.52
C ALA A 498 36.88 -40.47 33.69
N PRO A 499 35.78 -41.15 34.09
CA PRO A 499 35.00 -41.87 33.07
C PRO A 499 33.47 -42.03 33.30
N GLU A 500 32.76 -42.22 32.18
CA GLU A 500 31.61 -43.11 31.91
C GLU A 500 30.28 -43.15 32.74
N ARG A 501 29.23 -43.63 32.05
CA ARG A 501 27.86 -43.95 32.52
C ARG A 501 27.76 -45.46 32.86
N PRO A 502 26.82 -45.92 33.71
CA PRO A 502 25.54 -46.44 33.18
C PRO A 502 24.30 -46.35 34.13
N GLY A 503 23.12 -46.66 33.57
CA GLY A 503 22.01 -47.28 34.33
C GLY A 503 20.78 -46.41 34.64
N SER A 504 19.62 -46.86 34.14
CA SER A 504 18.29 -46.58 34.72
C SER A 504 17.77 -47.87 35.40
N PRO A 505 16.79 -47.79 36.32
CA PRO A 505 15.39 -47.89 35.86
C PRO A 505 14.34 -47.08 36.66
N GLU A 506 13.13 -46.99 36.09
CA GLU A 506 11.89 -46.55 36.75
C GLU A 506 11.39 -47.61 37.77
N PRO A 507 10.47 -47.31 38.73
CA PRO A 507 9.04 -47.49 38.40
C PRO A 507 7.96 -46.72 39.24
N ARG A 508 6.73 -46.73 38.70
CA ARG A 508 5.39 -46.73 39.37
C ARG A 508 4.78 -45.45 39.99
N ARG A 509 3.54 -45.16 39.53
CA ARG A 509 2.46 -44.41 40.22
C ARG A 509 1.70 -45.31 41.23
N PRO A 510 0.86 -44.73 42.09
CA PRO A 510 -0.58 -45.06 42.03
C PRO A 510 -1.52 -43.82 41.92
N SER A 511 -2.83 -44.02 42.11
CA SER A 511 -3.92 -43.11 41.68
C SER A 511 -4.99 -42.84 42.77
N ILE A 512 -6.16 -42.28 42.39
CA ILE A 512 -7.37 -41.97 43.22
C ILE A 512 -7.19 -40.61 43.97
N VAL A 513 -8.15 -39.66 44.05
CA VAL A 513 -9.63 -39.67 44.15
C VAL A 513 -10.35 -38.89 43.03
N ARG A 514 -11.65 -39.20 42.84
CA ARG A 514 -12.62 -38.59 41.91
C ARG A 514 -13.60 -37.68 42.66
N MET A 515 -13.86 -36.45 42.19
CA MET A 515 -15.13 -35.77 42.48
C MET A 515 -15.54 -34.78 41.38
N ASN A 516 -16.85 -34.57 41.24
CA ASN A 516 -17.50 -33.71 40.26
C ASN A 516 -18.73 -33.11 40.95
N PRO A 517 -19.12 -31.86 40.66
CA PRO A 517 -20.49 -31.68 40.20
C PRO A 517 -20.62 -30.70 39.02
N LYS A 518 -21.66 -30.90 38.20
CA LYS A 518 -22.05 -29.98 37.13
C LYS A 518 -22.78 -28.75 37.68
N LEU A 519 -22.67 -27.62 36.99
CA LEU A 519 -23.82 -26.74 36.76
C LEU A 519 -23.85 -26.27 35.29
N ARG A 520 -24.97 -25.63 34.89
CA ARG A 520 -25.46 -25.48 33.51
C ARG A 520 -24.67 -24.56 32.58
N GLU A 521 -24.86 -24.79 31.27
CA GLU A 521 -24.54 -23.82 30.22
C GLU A 521 -25.41 -22.54 30.30
N VAL A 522 -24.85 -21.44 29.81
CA VAL A 522 -25.55 -20.47 28.95
C VAL A 522 -24.70 -20.38 27.68
N GLY A 523 -25.32 -20.52 26.51
CA GLY A 523 -24.63 -20.41 25.22
C GLY A 523 -25.05 -19.13 24.50
N GLU A 524 -24.10 -18.52 23.79
CA GLU A 524 -24.34 -17.44 22.83
C GLU A 524 -23.78 -17.87 21.47
N ASP A 525 -24.59 -17.78 20.42
CA ASP A 525 -24.22 -18.21 19.07
C ASP A 525 -23.23 -17.23 18.42
N ILE A 526 -21.98 -17.65 18.25
CA ILE A 526 -21.01 -17.00 17.36
C ILE A 526 -21.02 -17.72 16.02
N VAL A 527 -21.07 -16.94 14.93
CA VAL A 527 -21.37 -17.43 13.58
C VAL A 527 -20.25 -18.34 13.02
N ASP A 528 -20.65 -19.53 12.59
CA ASP A 528 -19.83 -20.49 11.83
C ASP A 528 -19.34 -19.89 10.50
N LEU A 529 -18.02 -19.65 10.39
CA LEU A 529 -17.38 -19.12 9.17
C LEU A 529 -17.18 -20.18 8.07
N ASP A 530 -17.06 -21.46 8.41
CA ASP A 530 -16.72 -22.51 7.44
C ASP A 530 -17.92 -22.83 6.52
N SER A 531 -19.14 -22.68 7.05
CA SER A 531 -20.39 -22.70 6.28
C SER A 531 -20.40 -21.68 5.12
N PHE A 532 -19.73 -20.52 5.28
CA PHE A 532 -19.61 -19.51 4.23
C PHE A 532 -18.55 -19.88 3.17
N SER A 533 -17.44 -20.48 3.61
CA SER A 533 -16.33 -20.94 2.75
C SER A 533 -16.79 -22.03 1.76
N GLU A 534 -17.45 -23.07 2.27
CA GLU A 534 -17.95 -24.23 1.50
C GLU A 534 -18.87 -23.83 0.33
N GLN A 535 -19.78 -22.88 0.54
CA GLN A 535 -20.69 -22.39 -0.50
C GLN A 535 -19.93 -21.61 -1.59
N HIS A 536 -18.95 -20.81 -1.21
CA HIS A 536 -18.18 -20.00 -2.16
C HIS A 536 -17.26 -20.87 -3.03
N PHE A 537 -16.57 -21.85 -2.44
CA PHE A 537 -15.74 -22.83 -3.16
C PHE A 537 -16.53 -23.61 -4.21
N LYS A 538 -17.71 -24.15 -3.84
CA LYS A 538 -18.59 -24.85 -4.79
C LYS A 538 -19.05 -23.94 -5.93
N SER A 539 -19.31 -22.66 -5.66
CA SER A 539 -19.67 -21.68 -6.69
C SER A 539 -18.52 -21.40 -7.68
N GLN A 540 -17.27 -21.33 -7.21
CA GLN A 540 -16.10 -21.08 -8.06
C GLN A 540 -15.70 -22.32 -8.86
N ALA A 541 -15.71 -23.51 -8.26
CA ALA A 541 -15.44 -24.77 -8.96
C ALA A 541 -16.41 -25.00 -10.14
N LEU A 542 -17.71 -24.77 -9.94
CA LEU A 542 -18.71 -24.86 -11.00
C LEU A 542 -18.53 -23.79 -12.09
N ARG A 543 -18.18 -22.56 -11.72
CA ARG A 543 -17.85 -21.49 -12.69
C ARG A 543 -16.60 -21.79 -13.51
N ALA A 544 -15.56 -22.35 -12.90
CA ALA A 544 -14.34 -22.77 -13.59
C ALA A 544 -14.60 -23.93 -14.58
N ALA A 545 -15.39 -24.92 -14.17
CA ALA A 545 -15.79 -26.04 -15.03
C ALA A 545 -16.65 -25.58 -16.24
N ALA A 546 -17.56 -24.64 -16.03
CA ALA A 546 -18.41 -24.09 -17.10
C ALA A 546 -17.63 -23.34 -18.20
N GLY A 547 -16.44 -22.81 -17.89
CA GLY A 547 -15.61 -22.08 -18.86
C GLY A 547 -14.98 -22.91 -19.99
N ARG A 548 -15.00 -24.25 -19.90
CA ARG A 548 -14.29 -25.14 -20.85
C ARG A 548 -15.19 -26.12 -21.63
N ARG A 549 -16.27 -25.66 -22.26
CA ARG A 549 -16.94 -26.41 -23.36
C ARG A 549 -17.37 -25.51 -24.52
N ARG A 550 -16.94 -25.87 -25.74
CA ARG A 550 -17.23 -25.15 -27.00
C ARG A 550 -18.58 -25.62 -27.57
N ARG A 551 -19.29 -24.73 -28.28
CA ARG A 551 -20.63 -24.99 -28.82
C ARG A 551 -20.68 -26.14 -29.83
N LEU A 552 -21.74 -26.95 -29.75
CA LEU A 552 -22.38 -27.63 -30.88
C LEU A 552 -23.88 -27.28 -30.88
N SER A 553 -24.59 -27.54 -31.99
CA SER A 553 -25.90 -26.94 -32.26
C SER A 553 -26.90 -27.94 -32.85
N LYS A 554 -28.09 -28.06 -32.24
CA LYS A 554 -29.40 -27.92 -32.93
C LYS A 554 -30.60 -28.00 -31.96
N ARG A 555 -31.50 -27.01 -32.11
CA ARG A 555 -32.96 -27.10 -32.34
C ARG A 555 -33.88 -28.13 -31.61
N ASP A 556 -34.98 -27.55 -31.11
CA ASP A 556 -36.40 -27.95 -31.23
C ASP A 556 -37.21 -28.53 -30.02
N THR A 557 -38.36 -27.86 -29.80
CA THR A 557 -39.67 -28.31 -29.24
C THR A 557 -39.92 -28.60 -27.73
N ILE A 558 -40.77 -27.73 -27.16
CA ILE A 558 -42.03 -28.01 -26.39
C ILE A 558 -41.97 -28.73 -25.02
N ALA A 559 -42.39 -28.03 -23.94
CA ALA A 559 -43.55 -28.37 -23.07
C ALA A 559 -43.67 -27.44 -21.82
N LEU A 560 -44.90 -27.20 -21.36
CA LEU A 560 -45.29 -26.63 -20.04
C LEU A 560 -46.33 -27.59 -19.42
N PRO A 561 -46.39 -27.74 -18.09
CA PRO A 561 -47.35 -26.99 -17.24
C PRO A 561 -46.67 -26.36 -16.00
N GLN A 562 -47.15 -25.32 -15.31
CA GLN A 562 -48.49 -24.72 -15.05
C GLN A 562 -49.14 -25.15 -13.72
N ASP A 563 -48.97 -24.31 -12.68
CA ASP A 563 -50.00 -23.72 -11.78
C ASP A 563 -49.26 -22.79 -10.77
N ALA A 564 -49.66 -21.54 -10.50
CA ALA A 564 -50.87 -20.97 -9.86
C ALA A 564 -50.81 -20.99 -8.31
N GLY A 565 -51.01 -19.88 -7.59
CA GLY A 565 -51.17 -18.47 -8.01
C GLY A 565 -51.56 -17.52 -6.85
N MET A 566 -51.69 -16.22 -7.17
CA MET A 566 -52.31 -15.15 -6.35
C MET A 566 -51.65 -14.70 -5.03
N GLY A 567 -51.81 -13.41 -4.67
CA GLY A 567 -51.49 -12.86 -3.34
C GLY A 567 -50.72 -11.53 -3.35
N ARG A 568 -51.39 -10.40 -3.08
CA ARG A 568 -50.78 -9.05 -3.03
C ARG A 568 -51.56 -8.14 -2.09
N GLU A 569 -51.04 -7.82 -0.90
CA GLU A 569 -51.51 -6.64 -0.16
C GLU A 569 -50.51 -6.04 0.85
N ARG A 570 -50.95 -5.02 1.60
CA ARG A 570 -50.13 -3.90 2.10
C ARG A 570 -50.77 -3.23 3.32
N GLN A 571 -50.10 -3.23 4.48
CA GLN A 571 -50.37 -2.40 5.68
C GLN A 571 -49.04 -2.24 6.44
N ARG A 572 -48.59 -1.07 6.91
CA ARG A 572 -49.13 -0.03 7.82
C ARG A 572 -48.93 -0.35 9.30
N ALA A 573 -48.41 0.63 10.05
CA ALA A 573 -48.09 0.58 11.48
C ALA A 573 -49.16 1.26 12.36
N PRO A 574 -49.12 0.99 13.67
CA PRO A 574 -49.07 2.03 14.71
C PRO A 574 -47.98 1.71 15.77
N GLY A 575 -47.71 2.51 16.82
CA GLY A 575 -48.16 3.87 17.14
C GLY A 575 -47.86 4.28 18.60
N VAL A 576 -47.33 5.51 18.75
CA VAL A 576 -47.25 6.43 19.92
C VAL A 576 -47.76 5.99 21.31
N LEU A 577 -47.01 6.36 22.36
CA LEU A 577 -47.54 6.81 23.66
C LEU A 577 -46.75 8.03 24.19
N VAL A 578 -47.37 8.84 25.06
CA VAL A 578 -46.89 10.18 25.51
C VAL A 578 -47.08 10.32 27.02
N GLN A 579 -46.23 11.11 27.69
CA GLN A 579 -46.60 11.78 28.95
C GLN A 579 -45.87 13.14 29.10
N GLU A 580 -46.54 14.12 29.71
CA GLU A 580 -46.08 15.49 29.99
C GLU A 580 -46.20 15.80 31.52
N GLU A 581 -46.00 17.08 31.90
CA GLU A 581 -45.98 17.70 33.26
C GLU A 581 -44.57 17.95 33.86
N GLU A 582 -44.25 19.08 34.51
CA GLU A 582 -44.70 20.48 34.33
C GLU A 582 -43.58 21.43 34.89
N GLU A 583 -43.72 22.76 34.80
CA GLU A 583 -42.64 23.72 35.12
C GLU A 583 -42.49 24.12 36.61
N ALA A 584 -41.25 24.34 37.04
CA ALA A 584 -40.91 25.25 38.14
C ALA A 584 -39.52 25.90 37.88
N ALA A 585 -39.37 27.20 38.16
CA ALA A 585 -38.25 28.00 37.65
C ALA A 585 -37.01 28.06 38.57
N GLY A 586 -35.82 28.10 37.95
CA GLY A 586 -34.52 28.37 38.58
C GLY A 586 -33.44 28.68 37.52
N GLU A 587 -32.51 29.59 37.82
CA GLU A 587 -31.55 30.13 36.83
C GLU A 587 -30.42 29.16 36.47
N GLY A 588 -30.02 29.10 35.18
CA GLY A 588 -28.79 28.37 34.80
C GLY A 588 -28.63 27.91 33.34
N MET A 589 -28.69 28.82 32.35
CA MET A 589 -28.52 28.48 30.92
C MET A 589 -27.09 27.98 30.56
N ARG A 590 -26.79 26.70 30.82
CA ARG A 590 -25.60 26.00 30.30
C ARG A 590 -25.90 25.33 28.94
N ARG A 591 -25.53 26.01 27.85
CA ARG A 591 -25.50 25.39 26.50
C ARG A 591 -24.23 24.54 26.30
N SER A 592 -24.33 23.54 25.43
CA SER A 592 -23.36 22.47 25.23
C SER A 592 -22.06 22.89 24.50
N PRO A 593 -20.96 22.11 24.57
CA PRO A 593 -19.59 22.62 24.38
C PRO A 593 -19.11 23.01 22.96
N TRP A 594 -19.97 22.99 21.94
CA TRP A 594 -19.57 23.05 20.52
C TRP A 594 -19.13 24.43 19.98
N LEU A 595 -18.86 25.43 20.85
CA LEU A 595 -18.53 26.81 20.44
C LEU A 595 -17.34 27.42 21.22
N ARG A 596 -16.22 26.68 21.35
CA ARG A 596 -14.95 27.20 21.90
C ARG A 596 -13.67 26.86 21.10
N VAL A 597 -13.78 26.57 19.80
CA VAL A 597 -12.60 26.32 18.92
C VAL A 597 -12.62 27.19 17.65
N LEU A 598 -12.83 28.49 17.82
CA LEU A 598 -12.45 29.55 16.85
C LEU A 598 -12.05 30.80 17.66
N GLY A 599 -10.78 30.86 18.08
CA GLY A 599 -10.32 31.76 19.13
C GLY A 599 -9.14 32.68 18.79
N LEU A 600 -8.77 32.82 17.51
CA LEU A 600 -7.69 33.70 17.05
C LEU A 600 -8.07 34.39 15.73
N GLY A 601 -7.83 35.71 15.64
CA GLY A 601 -7.42 36.34 14.37
C GLY A 601 -8.34 37.33 13.65
N PHE A 602 -9.65 37.45 13.95
CA PHE A 602 -10.56 38.34 13.18
C PHE A 602 -11.23 39.42 14.03
N SER A 603 -11.30 40.65 13.50
CA SER A 603 -12.02 41.76 14.12
C SER A 603 -13.52 41.65 13.85
N ARG A 604 -14.35 42.25 14.72
CA ARG A 604 -15.81 42.25 14.55
C ARG A 604 -16.28 42.93 13.25
N LEU A 605 -15.46 43.82 12.67
CA LEU A 605 -15.67 44.41 11.35
C LEU A 605 -15.57 43.37 10.23
N ASP A 606 -14.56 42.50 10.26
CA ASP A 606 -14.29 41.51 9.21
C ASP A 606 -15.42 40.47 9.09
N ILE A 607 -15.91 40.00 10.24
CA ILE A 607 -17.02 39.04 10.31
C ILE A 607 -18.32 39.67 9.79
N SER A 608 -18.60 40.92 10.16
CA SER A 608 -19.76 41.68 9.66
C SER A 608 -19.68 41.89 8.14
N LEU A 609 -18.50 42.28 7.63
CA LEU A 609 -18.24 42.45 6.20
C LEU A 609 -18.39 41.12 5.44
N CYS A 610 -17.87 40.01 5.97
CA CYS A 610 -18.05 38.69 5.37
C CYS A 610 -19.53 38.31 5.29
N ILE A 611 -20.32 38.48 6.36
CA ILE A 611 -21.76 38.17 6.36
C ILE A 611 -22.49 39.05 5.32
N ALA A 612 -22.18 40.34 5.24
CA ALA A 612 -22.75 41.25 4.24
C ALA A 612 -22.40 40.83 2.80
N LEU A 613 -21.14 40.48 2.53
CA LEU A 613 -20.69 40.03 1.21
C LEU A 613 -21.30 38.67 0.81
N TYR A 614 -21.43 37.73 1.74
CA TYR A 614 -22.15 36.47 1.49
C TYR A 614 -23.64 36.70 1.21
N PHE A 615 -24.28 37.62 1.91
CA PHE A 615 -25.69 37.96 1.66
C PHE A 615 -25.87 38.64 0.29
N LEU A 616 -25.02 39.62 -0.05
CA LEU A 616 -25.00 40.27 -1.37
C LEU A 616 -24.74 39.28 -2.51
N SER A 617 -23.79 38.35 -2.33
CA SER A 617 -23.51 37.28 -3.29
C SER A 617 -24.72 36.36 -3.50
N SER A 618 -25.35 35.91 -2.40
CA SER A 618 -26.57 35.10 -2.43
C SER A 618 -27.73 35.82 -3.15
N MET A 619 -27.95 37.11 -2.87
CA MET A 619 -28.96 37.91 -3.56
C MET A 619 -28.64 38.12 -5.04
N CYS A 620 -27.36 38.29 -5.40
CA CYS A 620 -26.94 38.39 -6.80
C CYS A 620 -27.19 37.08 -7.57
N LEU A 621 -26.86 35.93 -6.97
CA LEU A 621 -27.15 34.60 -7.54
C LEU A 621 -28.66 34.36 -7.68
N LEU A 622 -29.46 34.77 -6.70
CA LEU A 622 -30.93 34.68 -6.76
C LEU A 622 -31.51 35.59 -7.86
N GLY A 623 -30.97 36.80 -8.03
CA GLY A 623 -31.29 37.71 -9.13
C GLY A 623 -30.95 37.12 -10.51
N MET A 624 -29.77 36.53 -10.66
CA MET A 624 -29.35 35.83 -11.89
C MET A 624 -30.23 34.62 -12.18
N TYR A 625 -30.52 33.78 -11.18
CA TYR A 625 -31.41 32.63 -11.31
C TYR A 625 -32.83 33.04 -11.74
N THR A 626 -33.40 34.06 -11.10
CA THR A 626 -34.74 34.56 -11.46
C THR A 626 -34.76 35.21 -12.84
N PHE A 627 -33.74 35.98 -13.21
CA PHE A 627 -33.58 36.54 -14.57
C PHE A 627 -33.53 35.44 -15.64
N PHE A 628 -32.68 34.42 -15.47
CA PHE A 628 -32.62 33.30 -16.42
C PHE A 628 -33.93 32.50 -16.46
N ARG A 629 -34.57 32.26 -15.31
CA ARG A 629 -35.87 31.56 -15.22
C ARG A 629 -36.99 32.32 -15.93
N LEU A 630 -37.04 33.65 -15.81
CA LEU A 630 -37.96 34.51 -16.56
C LEU A 630 -37.64 34.53 -18.06
N ARG A 631 -36.36 34.66 -18.44
CA ARG A 631 -35.92 34.66 -19.85
C ARG A 631 -36.18 33.32 -20.55
N THR A 632 -36.07 32.18 -19.85
CA THR A 632 -36.45 30.86 -20.36
C THR A 632 -37.96 30.67 -20.47
N ARG A 633 -38.77 31.29 -19.60
CA ARG A 633 -40.23 31.31 -19.72
C ARG A 633 -40.66 32.15 -20.93
N ALA A 634 -40.13 33.36 -21.09
CA ALA A 634 -40.39 34.22 -22.24
C ALA A 634 -40.05 33.54 -23.59
N ARG A 635 -38.96 32.78 -23.66
CA ARG A 635 -38.59 31.99 -24.86
C ARG A 635 -39.53 30.81 -25.16
N LYS A 636 -40.36 30.36 -24.22
CA LYS A 636 -41.41 29.35 -24.44
C LYS A 636 -42.81 29.94 -24.70
N GLY A 637 -42.92 31.28 -24.78
CA GLY A 637 -44.17 32.02 -24.86
C GLY A 637 -44.49 32.64 -26.23
N ARG A 638 -44.14 31.99 -27.35
CA ARG A 638 -44.61 32.36 -28.69
C ARG A 638 -45.44 31.22 -29.30
N PRO A 639 -46.76 31.36 -29.43
CA PRO A 639 -47.58 30.51 -30.29
C PRO A 639 -47.15 30.67 -31.75
N GLY A 640 -47.35 29.62 -32.56
CA GLY A 640 -47.14 29.71 -34.01
C GLY A 640 -48.27 30.49 -34.71
N PHE A 641 -47.96 31.04 -35.88
CA PHE A 641 -48.96 31.41 -36.89
C PHE A 641 -48.99 30.33 -38.00
N PRO A 642 -50.10 30.18 -38.73
CA PRO A 642 -50.39 28.98 -39.52
C PRO A 642 -49.74 28.99 -40.92
N MET A 643 -49.90 27.88 -41.64
CA MET A 643 -49.51 27.73 -43.04
C MET A 643 -50.33 28.64 -43.97
N ALA A 644 -49.65 29.10 -45.02
CA ALA A 644 -50.17 29.29 -46.37
C ALA A 644 -49.05 28.86 -47.34
#